data_AF-A0AAE5H9L2-F1
#
_entry.id   AF-A0AAE5H9L2-F1
#
_cell.length_a   1.000
_cell.length_b   1.000
_cell.length_c   1.000
_cell.angle_alpha   90.00
_cell.angle_beta   90.00
_cell.angle_gamma   90.00
#
_symmetry.space_group_name_H-M   'P 1'
#
loop_
_entity.id
_entity.type
_entity.pdbx_description
1 polymer ?
#
loop_
_entity_poly.entity_id
_entity_poly.type
_entity_poly.pdbx_seq_one_letter_code
_entity_poly.pdbx_strand_id
1 'polypeptide(L)'
;MNVTKFYEKLNKLENNIYVIEEVVEVLNGVYESELQHDNVNLKTLNVYTGSKLTGNKIEVYFTSTPSLAPWKTIIKIYSNLSPIYISYETLGDQVEAGDINNLQDAVVETQENLNNEINRAIGAEKVLTDNLNTEISRAKSSENTLTNNLNFEITRAKGAESTLTNNLTNEVNRATAAENTLNNNLNSEVNRAKSSESTLMTNLNSEVTRATNTESTLTNNLNSEITRAKAAENTLTNTINTNKPNWDDKYTKNEVDNKISQVVSNMDWKESVATYADIATIYPTPDDGWTVNVKDTDITYRYSGSAWIPISANSIPLASSSVDGKMSKQDKIDHDDMNSKKHTHSNKGIIDIITQALIDNWNAAYTHISDTVKHITAAERTLWNSVSNKSDVGHTHISSNITDLVSTIRSCALTGLSTTTNSIISVSDTVLGALGKLQSQITANLITLTNHTSNTNNPHSTTASQIGLGNVTNDSQVKRNEMGVANGVATLDSSGINNQAPKPHTHDDRYYTESEANAKFATKDEISTAGYGDMLKSVYDTNNNGVVDRAEKLSTARKINGVNFDGSGDITIYDDTKLPVSGGTVTGRTLFNQGISIININGGAGIAGFMYFAQIKVNSSYQNQPIIFDIHQRERFGTIIIKFNSQNTSDPTLGYINKIGSINAYIYKSSTSTWDLYIQKSEGYDSIDIVGFSKGDYMNSTSVTWQSSTVTSLPSGYIEATIATIDIISTRANQDSDGKPINTTYVKKKCTWNDLKGV
;
A
#
# COMPACT_ATOMS: atom_id res chain seq x y z
N MET A 1 77.22 40.49 -5.40
CA MET A 1 77.97 41.57 -6.09
C MET A 1 79.03 42.05 -5.11
N ASN A 2 80.31 41.72 -5.35
CA ASN A 2 81.39 42.19 -4.49
C ASN A 2 81.69 43.64 -4.86
N VAL A 3 81.46 44.55 -3.93
CA VAL A 3 81.62 45.99 -4.14
C VAL A 3 83.12 46.30 -4.15
N THR A 4 83.61 46.91 -5.23
CA THR A 4 84.98 47.40 -5.39
C THR A 4 85.33 48.43 -4.33
N LYS A 5 86.54 48.35 -3.76
CA LYS A 5 87.06 49.31 -2.79
C LYS A 5 87.39 50.62 -3.54
N PHE A 6 86.63 51.68 -3.31
CA PHE A 6 86.90 53.01 -3.86
C PHE A 6 87.80 53.80 -2.91
N TYR A 7 88.82 54.47 -3.47
CA TYR A 7 89.59 55.49 -2.75
C TYR A 7 88.86 56.84 -2.91
N GLU A 8 88.81 57.63 -1.86
CA GLU A 8 88.15 58.95 -1.88
C GLU A 8 88.90 59.88 -2.85
N LYS A 9 88.19 60.59 -3.73
CA LYS A 9 88.79 61.60 -4.62
C LYS A 9 88.78 62.95 -3.92
N LEU A 10 89.89 63.69 -4.01
CA LEU A 10 90.05 65.00 -3.38
C LEU A 10 89.66 66.12 -4.35
N ASN A 11 88.92 67.12 -3.88
CA ASN A 11 88.57 68.26 -4.72
C ASN A 11 89.80 69.11 -5.04
N LYS A 12 89.98 69.50 -6.30
CA LYS A 12 90.99 70.51 -6.64
C LYS A 12 90.60 71.87 -6.08
N LEU A 13 91.37 72.40 -5.14
CA LEU A 13 91.10 73.71 -4.51
C LEU A 13 92.18 74.72 -4.84
N GLU A 14 91.76 75.89 -5.31
CA GLU A 14 92.66 77.03 -5.50
C GLU A 14 92.97 77.63 -4.12
N ASN A 15 94.26 77.64 -3.72
CA ASN A 15 94.80 78.10 -2.43
C ASN A 15 94.63 77.18 -1.20
N ASN A 16 94.22 75.92 -1.37
CA ASN A 16 94.28 74.92 -0.28
C ASN A 16 95.10 73.71 -0.72
N ILE A 17 95.85 73.14 0.23
CA ILE A 17 96.76 72.02 -0.01
C ILE A 17 96.34 70.86 0.90
N TYR A 18 96.20 69.67 0.33
CA TYR A 18 96.06 68.42 1.07
C TYR A 18 97.44 67.84 1.32
N VAL A 19 97.68 67.37 2.55
CA VAL A 19 98.86 66.57 2.89
C VAL A 19 98.44 65.12 2.91
N ILE A 20 98.99 64.34 1.99
CA ILE A 20 98.67 62.93 1.83
C ILE A 20 99.82 62.08 2.34
N GLU A 21 99.47 60.94 2.92
CA GLU A 21 100.38 59.84 3.16
C GLU A 21 99.78 58.58 2.55
N GLU A 22 100.44 58.05 1.53
CA GLU A 22 100.12 56.75 0.97
C GLU A 22 100.97 55.68 1.62
N VAL A 23 100.31 54.64 2.13
CA VAL A 23 100.97 53.42 2.58
C VAL A 23 101.00 52.45 1.42
N VAL A 24 102.21 52.12 0.96
CA VAL A 24 102.36 51.21 -0.17
C VAL A 24 103.27 50.04 0.20
N GLU A 25 102.89 48.87 -0.30
CA GLU A 25 103.65 47.65 -0.13
C GLU A 25 104.61 47.48 -1.30
N VAL A 26 105.92 47.38 -0.99
CA VAL A 26 106.95 47.16 -1.99
C VAL A 26 107.08 45.66 -2.27
N LEU A 27 106.93 45.26 -3.53
CA LEU A 27 107.08 43.88 -3.98
C LEU A 27 108.39 43.73 -4.76
N ASN A 28 109.23 42.76 -4.40
CA ASN A 28 110.51 42.47 -5.09
C ASN A 28 111.49 43.66 -5.18
N GLY A 29 111.54 44.50 -4.14
CA GLY A 29 112.52 45.58 -4.05
C GLY A 29 112.21 46.83 -4.87
N VAL A 30 111.09 46.85 -5.60
CA VAL A 30 110.65 47.97 -6.45
C VAL A 30 109.15 48.21 -6.26
N TYR A 31 108.77 49.48 -6.07
CA TYR A 31 107.38 49.92 -6.20
C TYR A 31 107.29 50.89 -7.37
N GLU A 32 106.37 50.66 -8.30
CA GLU A 32 106.12 51.54 -9.43
C GLU A 32 104.60 51.61 -9.66
N SER A 33 104.01 52.76 -9.37
CA SER A 33 102.59 53.01 -9.59
C SER A 33 102.35 54.52 -9.72
N GLU A 34 101.20 54.86 -10.31
CA GLU A 34 100.59 56.18 -10.14
C GLU A 34 100.25 56.38 -8.66
N LEU A 35 100.55 57.57 -8.14
CA LEU A 35 100.08 58.00 -6.83
C LEU A 35 98.55 58.08 -6.83
N GLN A 36 97.93 57.83 -5.67
CA GLN A 36 96.47 57.79 -5.52
C GLN A 36 95.78 59.11 -5.89
N HIS A 37 96.51 60.23 -5.80
CA HIS A 37 95.99 61.56 -6.11
C HIS A 37 96.81 62.32 -7.16
N ASP A 38 96.14 63.22 -7.87
CA ASP A 38 96.73 64.07 -8.92
C ASP A 38 97.36 65.34 -8.35
N ASN A 39 97.88 66.22 -9.22
CA ASN A 39 98.46 67.54 -8.93
C ASN A 39 99.48 67.54 -7.78
N VAL A 40 100.26 66.47 -7.67
CA VAL A 40 101.26 66.29 -6.63
C VAL A 40 102.37 67.35 -6.75
N ASN A 41 102.61 68.08 -5.68
CA ASN A 41 103.72 69.01 -5.57
C ASN A 41 105.02 68.21 -5.36
N LEU A 42 105.76 68.00 -6.44
CA LEU A 42 107.01 67.22 -6.41
C LEU A 42 108.07 67.77 -5.45
N LYS A 43 108.00 69.06 -5.07
CA LYS A 43 108.95 69.66 -4.10
C LYS A 43 108.72 69.21 -2.67
N THR A 44 107.53 68.70 -2.36
CA THR A 44 107.14 68.25 -1.01
C THR A 44 107.00 66.74 -0.92
N LEU A 45 107.20 66.04 -2.03
CA LEU A 45 107.24 64.59 -2.11
C LEU A 45 108.43 64.05 -1.31
N ASN A 46 108.11 63.23 -0.31
CA ASN A 46 109.08 62.56 0.53
C ASN A 46 108.68 61.09 0.71
N VAL A 47 109.68 60.22 0.68
CA VAL A 47 109.49 58.78 0.88
C VAL A 47 110.24 58.37 2.14
N TYR A 48 109.53 57.74 3.07
CA TYR A 48 110.07 57.31 4.36
C TYR A 48 109.72 55.85 4.65
N THR A 49 110.55 55.19 5.45
CA THR A 49 110.29 53.82 5.94
C THR A 49 109.32 53.80 7.12
N GLY A 50 108.78 54.94 7.55
CA GLY A 50 107.81 55.08 8.63
C GLY A 50 106.82 56.22 8.38
N SER A 51 105.63 56.11 8.97
CA SER A 51 104.53 57.10 8.85
C SER A 51 104.93 58.47 9.43
N LYS A 52 104.30 59.53 8.95
CA LYS A 52 104.47 60.94 9.34
C LYS A 52 105.91 61.42 9.26
N LEU A 53 106.60 61.05 8.19
CA LEU A 53 108.00 61.42 7.92
C LEU A 53 108.99 60.89 8.99
N THR A 54 108.69 59.72 9.56
CA THR A 54 109.57 59.05 10.54
C THR A 54 110.37 57.91 9.90
N GLY A 55 111.46 57.46 10.53
CA GLY A 55 112.35 56.43 9.98
C GLY A 55 113.37 56.98 8.98
N ASN A 56 113.94 56.11 8.14
CA ASN A 56 114.96 56.50 7.17
C ASN A 56 114.30 57.11 5.93
N LYS A 57 114.82 58.25 5.48
CA LYS A 57 114.41 58.87 4.22
C LYS A 57 115.02 58.11 3.04
N ILE A 58 114.19 57.80 2.04
CA ILE A 58 114.63 57.18 0.80
C ILE A 58 114.90 58.30 -0.21
N GLU A 59 116.19 58.57 -0.45
CA GLU A 59 116.64 59.68 -1.32
C GLU A 59 116.65 59.30 -2.81
N VAL A 60 116.60 58.01 -3.15
CA VAL A 60 116.66 57.53 -4.54
C VAL A 60 115.29 57.01 -4.96
N TYR A 61 114.47 57.90 -5.51
CA TYR A 61 113.25 57.58 -6.21
C TYR A 61 113.19 58.38 -7.51
N PHE A 62 112.45 57.87 -8.49
CA PHE A 62 112.22 58.55 -9.76
C PHE A 62 110.75 58.89 -9.86
N THR A 63 110.46 60.11 -10.32
CA THR A 63 109.10 60.48 -10.69
C THR A 63 109.02 60.68 -12.19
N SER A 64 107.87 60.32 -12.75
CA SER A 64 107.54 60.54 -14.14
C SER A 64 106.13 61.10 -14.25
N THR A 65 105.98 62.09 -15.11
CA THR A 65 104.69 62.72 -15.39
C THR A 65 104.30 62.35 -16.82
N PRO A 66 103.18 61.65 -17.04
CA PRO A 66 102.73 61.34 -18.39
C PRO A 66 102.48 62.62 -19.21
N SER A 67 102.95 62.65 -20.46
CA SER A 67 102.86 63.85 -21.32
C SER A 67 101.43 64.28 -21.64
N LEU A 68 100.49 63.34 -21.63
CA LEU A 68 99.07 63.56 -21.89
C LEU A 68 98.22 63.74 -20.62
N ALA A 69 98.80 63.53 -19.44
CA ALA A 69 98.14 63.73 -18.14
C ALA A 69 99.14 64.38 -17.16
N PRO A 70 99.49 65.66 -17.38
CA PRO A 70 100.53 66.34 -16.60
C PRO A 70 100.20 66.53 -15.12
N TRP A 71 98.95 66.28 -14.71
CA TRP A 71 98.51 66.26 -13.32
C TRP A 71 98.84 64.95 -12.60
N LYS A 72 99.12 63.85 -13.31
CA LYS A 72 99.42 62.54 -12.71
C LYS A 72 100.90 62.41 -12.38
N THR A 73 101.21 61.73 -11.28
CA THR A 73 102.59 61.42 -10.90
C THR A 73 102.75 59.92 -10.72
N ILE A 74 103.63 59.33 -11.53
CA ILE A 74 104.10 57.96 -11.36
C ILE A 74 105.39 58.03 -10.56
N ILE A 75 105.46 57.28 -9.47
CA ILE A 75 106.65 57.18 -8.64
C ILE A 75 107.24 55.78 -8.74
N LYS A 76 108.56 55.71 -8.90
CA LYS A 76 109.33 54.48 -8.88
C LYS A 76 110.35 54.52 -7.76
N ILE A 77 110.22 53.60 -6.81
CA ILE A 77 110.99 53.58 -5.57
C ILE A 77 111.72 52.25 -5.49
N TYR A 78 113.03 52.29 -5.20
CA TYR A 78 113.84 51.10 -4.95
C TYR A 78 114.09 50.98 -3.45
N SER A 79 113.54 49.95 -2.81
CA SER A 79 113.64 49.74 -1.37
C SER A 79 113.50 48.26 -1.03
N ASN A 80 114.39 47.74 -0.16
CA ASN A 80 114.24 46.40 0.41
C ASN A 80 113.35 46.38 1.67
N LEU A 81 112.79 47.55 2.04
CA LEU A 81 111.91 47.72 3.19
C LEU A 81 110.48 48.00 2.70
N SER A 82 109.50 47.40 3.39
CA SER A 82 108.06 47.49 3.12
C SER A 82 107.31 47.39 4.47
N PRO A 83 106.24 48.17 4.71
CA PRO A 83 105.67 49.20 3.83
C PRO A 83 106.56 50.43 3.77
N ILE A 84 106.36 51.23 2.72
CA ILE A 84 106.92 52.57 2.62
C ILE A 84 105.78 53.58 2.64
N TYR A 85 106.09 54.76 3.17
CA TYR A 85 105.15 55.84 3.35
C TYR A 85 105.56 56.96 2.41
N ILE A 86 104.72 57.22 1.42
CA ILE A 86 104.94 58.28 0.45
C ILE A 86 104.09 59.45 0.92
N SER A 87 104.74 60.51 1.36
CA SER A 87 104.07 61.72 1.80
C SER A 87 104.29 62.84 0.81
N TYR A 88 103.22 63.55 0.45
CA TYR A 88 103.28 64.66 -0.47
C TYR A 88 102.15 65.65 -0.23
N GLU A 89 102.34 66.85 -0.76
CA GLU A 89 101.26 67.82 -0.86
C GLU A 89 100.60 67.74 -2.24
N THR A 90 99.28 67.83 -2.28
CA THR A 90 98.51 67.93 -3.54
C THR A 90 97.48 69.06 -3.45
N LEU A 91 97.19 69.69 -4.57
CA LEU A 91 96.06 70.61 -4.70
C LEU A 91 94.71 69.89 -4.84
N GLY A 92 94.68 68.56 -4.95
CA GLY A 92 93.52 67.70 -5.16
C GLY A 92 93.50 67.04 -6.54
N ASP A 93 92.51 66.17 -6.78
CA ASP A 93 92.38 65.36 -8.00
C ASP A 93 91.81 66.17 -9.18
N GLN A 94 92.29 65.85 -10.39
CA GLN A 94 91.79 66.44 -11.61
C GLN A 94 90.77 65.48 -12.22
N VAL A 95 89.51 65.91 -12.33
CA VAL A 95 88.50 65.13 -13.04
C VAL A 95 88.88 65.02 -14.52
N GLU A 96 89.11 63.79 -14.98
CA GLU A 96 89.41 63.50 -16.39
C GLU A 96 88.24 62.79 -17.09
N ALA A 97 88.25 62.79 -18.43
CA ALA A 97 87.21 62.13 -19.21
C ALA A 97 87.09 60.63 -18.88
N GLY A 98 88.18 59.98 -18.47
CA GLY A 98 88.19 58.60 -18.00
C GLY A 98 87.38 58.38 -16.73
N ASP A 99 87.51 59.27 -15.72
CA ASP A 99 86.73 59.18 -14.48
C ASP A 99 85.22 59.30 -14.75
N ILE A 100 84.85 60.23 -15.63
CA ILE A 100 83.46 60.46 -16.04
C ILE A 100 82.91 59.24 -16.80
N ASN A 101 83.70 58.66 -17.71
CA ASN A 101 83.30 57.46 -18.44
C ASN A 101 83.09 56.27 -17.48
N ASN A 102 83.99 56.06 -16.50
CA ASN A 102 83.84 54.99 -15.51
C ASN A 102 82.57 55.16 -14.66
N LEU A 103 82.26 56.40 -14.23
CA LEU A 103 81.00 56.69 -13.53
C LEU A 103 79.79 56.45 -14.45
N GLN A 104 79.88 56.87 -15.71
CA GLN A 104 78.83 56.65 -16.69
C GLN A 104 78.57 55.16 -16.91
N ASP A 105 79.61 54.33 -17.06
CA ASP A 105 79.48 52.89 -17.22
C ASP A 105 78.83 52.23 -16.00
N ALA A 106 79.22 52.61 -14.78
CA ALA A 106 78.62 52.08 -13.54
C ALA A 106 77.14 52.49 -13.40
N VAL A 107 76.80 53.73 -13.76
CA VAL A 107 75.41 54.20 -13.78
C VAL A 107 74.58 53.45 -14.83
N VAL A 108 75.15 53.22 -16.01
CA VAL A 108 74.49 52.44 -17.07
C VAL A 108 74.27 51.00 -16.62
N GLU A 109 75.27 50.34 -16.05
CA GLU A 109 75.15 48.96 -15.55
C GLU A 109 74.09 48.83 -14.45
N THR A 110 74.06 49.76 -13.49
CA THR A 110 73.02 49.74 -12.44
C THR A 110 71.63 50.01 -13.01
N GLN A 111 71.51 50.89 -14.02
CA GLN A 111 70.25 51.15 -14.71
C GLN A 111 69.77 49.92 -15.50
N GLU A 112 70.67 49.20 -16.17
CA GLU A 112 70.35 47.95 -16.87
C GLU A 112 69.88 46.87 -15.88
N ASN A 113 70.60 46.69 -14.77
CA ASN A 113 70.21 45.74 -13.72
C ASN A 113 68.85 46.09 -13.09
N LEU A 114 68.60 47.36 -12.83
CA LEU A 114 67.30 47.83 -12.33
C LEU A 114 66.19 47.59 -13.35
N ASN A 115 66.42 47.86 -14.64
CA ASN A 115 65.45 47.60 -15.69
C ASN A 115 65.13 46.09 -15.82
N ASN A 116 66.15 45.24 -15.71
CA ASN A 116 65.96 43.79 -15.70
C ASN A 116 65.13 43.33 -14.50
N GLU A 117 65.37 43.88 -13.31
CA GLU A 117 64.60 43.57 -12.12
C GLU A 117 63.15 44.06 -12.22
N ILE A 118 62.93 45.27 -12.75
CA ILE A 118 61.58 45.79 -13.03
C ILE A 118 60.83 44.85 -13.97
N ASN A 119 61.47 44.42 -15.07
CA ASN A 119 60.85 43.49 -16.03
C ASN A 119 60.53 42.14 -15.38
N ARG A 120 61.43 41.60 -14.56
CA ARG A 120 61.22 40.35 -13.81
C ARG A 120 60.05 40.48 -12.83
N ALA A 121 59.99 41.57 -12.08
CA ALA A 121 58.93 41.85 -11.11
C ALA A 121 57.57 41.99 -11.79
N ILE A 122 57.48 42.80 -12.84
CA ILE A 122 56.26 42.96 -13.66
C ILE A 122 55.78 41.61 -14.20
N GLY A 123 56.70 40.80 -14.72
CA GLY A 123 56.39 39.45 -15.22
C GLY A 123 55.82 38.54 -14.13
N ALA A 124 56.44 38.52 -12.94
CA ALA A 124 55.97 37.71 -11.82
C ALA A 124 54.61 38.18 -11.28
N GLU A 125 54.41 39.49 -11.14
CA GLU A 125 53.14 40.09 -10.69
C GLU A 125 52.01 39.83 -11.67
N LYS A 126 52.30 39.88 -12.99
CA LYS A 126 51.33 39.52 -14.01
C LYS A 126 50.90 38.05 -13.89
N VAL A 127 51.84 37.12 -13.71
CA VAL A 127 51.54 35.70 -13.52
C VAL A 127 50.68 35.46 -12.28
N LEU A 128 51.00 36.12 -11.16
CA LEU A 128 50.18 36.03 -9.93
C LEU A 128 48.76 36.55 -10.16
N THR A 129 48.62 37.67 -10.87
CA THR A 129 47.31 38.26 -11.21
C THR A 129 46.50 37.33 -12.11
N ASP A 130 47.12 36.75 -13.14
CA ASP A 130 46.46 35.82 -14.06
C ASP A 130 46.02 34.53 -13.34
N ASN A 131 46.87 33.98 -12.47
CA ASN A 131 46.54 32.81 -11.64
C ASN A 131 45.38 33.11 -10.68
N LEU A 132 45.40 34.26 -10.02
CA LEU A 132 44.34 34.67 -9.10
C LEU A 132 42.99 34.84 -9.83
N ASN A 133 43.00 35.47 -11.01
CA ASN A 133 41.78 35.63 -11.82
C ASN A 133 41.22 34.28 -12.30
N THR A 134 42.11 33.34 -12.66
CA THR A 134 41.72 31.98 -13.04
C THR A 134 41.09 31.25 -11.87
N GLU A 135 41.69 31.33 -10.68
CA GLU A 135 41.16 30.70 -9.48
C GLU A 135 39.83 31.31 -9.04
N ILE A 136 39.68 32.64 -9.11
CA ILE A 136 38.40 33.32 -8.85
C ILE A 136 37.30 32.80 -9.78
N SER A 137 37.62 32.60 -11.07
CA SER A 137 36.66 32.12 -12.06
C SER A 137 36.27 30.66 -11.82
N ARG A 138 37.26 29.82 -11.47
CA ARG A 138 37.04 28.41 -11.09
C ARG A 138 36.19 28.30 -9.82
N ALA A 139 36.50 29.08 -8.79
CA ALA A 139 35.79 29.10 -7.52
C ALA A 139 34.32 29.52 -7.71
N LYS A 140 34.06 30.65 -8.39
CA LYS A 140 32.69 31.10 -8.70
C LYS A 140 31.87 30.07 -9.48
N SER A 141 32.50 29.39 -10.44
CA SER A 141 31.84 28.34 -11.21
C SER A 141 31.45 27.15 -10.33
N SER A 142 32.36 26.71 -9.46
CA SER A 142 32.10 25.63 -8.50
C SER A 142 31.02 26.01 -7.48
N GLU A 143 31.05 27.23 -6.96
CA GLU A 143 30.06 27.76 -6.02
C GLU A 143 28.67 27.84 -6.66
N ASN A 144 28.58 28.26 -7.92
CA ASN A 144 27.33 28.25 -8.68
C ASN A 144 26.79 26.82 -8.88
N THR A 145 27.65 25.86 -9.21
CA THR A 145 27.26 24.44 -9.32
C THR A 145 26.72 23.91 -8.00
N LEU A 146 27.42 24.15 -6.89
CA LEU A 146 26.97 23.74 -5.56
C LEU A 146 25.63 24.37 -5.18
N THR A 147 25.45 25.67 -5.46
CA THR A 147 24.21 26.41 -5.21
C THR A 147 23.05 25.83 -6.02
N ASN A 148 23.26 25.53 -7.30
CA ASN A 148 22.24 24.94 -8.16
C ASN A 148 21.85 23.53 -7.69
N ASN A 149 22.84 22.68 -7.37
CA ASN A 149 22.60 21.34 -6.84
C ASN A 149 21.82 21.38 -5.53
N LEU A 150 22.18 22.29 -4.62
CA LEU A 150 21.47 22.49 -3.36
C LEU A 150 20.02 22.94 -3.60
N ASN A 151 19.78 23.87 -4.52
CA ASN A 151 18.42 24.32 -4.85
C ASN A 151 17.56 23.21 -5.46
N PHE A 152 18.12 22.38 -6.33
CA PHE A 152 17.42 21.21 -6.86
C PHE A 152 17.08 20.20 -5.79
N GLU A 153 18.02 19.93 -4.88
CA GLU A 153 17.80 19.01 -3.77
C GLU A 153 16.74 19.55 -2.81
N ILE A 154 16.74 20.85 -2.50
CA ILE A 154 15.70 21.49 -1.70
C ILE A 154 14.32 21.33 -2.33
N THR A 155 14.20 21.58 -3.64
CA THR A 155 12.92 21.41 -4.36
C THR A 155 12.47 19.95 -4.38
N ARG A 156 13.40 19.02 -4.64
CA ARG A 156 13.12 17.58 -4.63
C ARG A 156 12.64 17.11 -3.25
N ALA A 157 13.35 17.51 -2.19
CA ALA A 157 13.02 17.17 -0.81
C ALA A 157 11.63 17.71 -0.42
N LYS A 158 11.36 19.00 -0.66
CA LYS A 158 10.05 19.61 -0.39
C LYS A 158 8.90 18.92 -1.15
N GLY A 159 9.13 18.54 -2.41
CA GLY A 159 8.13 17.80 -3.20
C GLY A 159 7.85 16.41 -2.63
N ALA A 160 8.89 15.69 -2.22
CA ALA A 160 8.77 14.37 -1.59
C ALA A 160 8.07 14.46 -0.21
N GLU A 161 8.43 15.44 0.61
CA GLU A 161 7.81 15.69 1.93
C GLU A 161 6.33 16.06 1.80
N SER A 162 5.98 16.91 0.83
CA SER A 162 4.58 17.24 0.52
C SER A 162 3.78 16.00 0.10
N THR A 163 4.37 15.14 -0.74
CA THR A 163 3.74 13.89 -1.16
C THR A 163 3.52 12.94 0.01
N LEU A 164 4.53 12.77 0.87
CA LEU A 164 4.43 11.92 2.06
C LEU A 164 3.38 12.44 3.04
N THR A 165 3.33 13.76 3.24
CA THR A 165 2.33 14.42 4.09
C THR A 165 0.93 14.18 3.58
N ASN A 166 0.69 14.39 2.27
CA ASN A 166 -0.62 14.15 1.66
C ASN A 166 -1.05 12.67 1.77
N ASN A 167 -0.12 11.75 1.50
CA ASN A 167 -0.39 10.31 1.63
C ASN A 167 -0.75 9.93 3.07
N LEU A 168 -0.02 10.47 4.06
CA LEU A 168 -0.29 10.22 5.47
C LEU A 168 -1.65 10.81 5.89
N THR A 169 -1.98 12.03 5.48
CA THR A 169 -3.29 12.64 5.76
C THR A 169 -4.43 11.83 5.15
N ASN A 170 -4.27 11.36 3.91
CA ASN A 170 -5.27 10.51 3.24
C ASN A 170 -5.44 9.16 3.95
N GLU A 171 -4.34 8.56 4.39
CA GLU A 171 -4.35 7.31 5.16
C GLU A 171 -5.06 7.48 6.49
N VAL A 172 -4.74 8.54 7.25
CA VAL A 172 -5.39 8.87 8.53
C VAL A 172 -6.89 9.04 8.32
N ASN A 173 -7.31 9.81 7.31
CA ASN A 173 -8.74 10.01 7.01
C ASN A 173 -9.44 8.69 6.65
N ARG A 174 -8.81 7.84 5.83
CA ARG A 174 -9.36 6.53 5.46
C ARG A 174 -9.48 5.62 6.69
N ALA A 175 -8.45 5.54 7.51
CA ALA A 175 -8.42 4.71 8.72
C ALA A 175 -9.48 5.17 9.73
N THR A 176 -9.54 6.46 10.06
CA THR A 176 -10.55 7.01 10.97
C THR A 176 -11.97 6.80 10.47
N ALA A 177 -12.23 6.92 9.15
CA ALA A 177 -13.54 6.62 8.59
C ALA A 177 -13.92 5.15 8.74
N ALA A 178 -12.99 4.22 8.44
CA ALA A 178 -13.21 2.78 8.59
C ALA A 178 -13.44 2.38 10.06
N GLU A 179 -12.67 2.94 10.99
CA GLU A 179 -12.82 2.73 12.43
C GLU A 179 -14.18 3.22 12.94
N ASN A 180 -14.63 4.40 12.50
CA ASN A 180 -15.96 4.91 12.83
C ASN A 180 -17.08 4.00 12.30
N THR A 181 -16.95 3.49 11.07
CA THR A 181 -17.90 2.51 10.53
C THR A 181 -17.93 1.23 11.36
N LEU A 182 -16.77 0.69 11.73
CA LEU A 182 -16.69 -0.52 12.55
C LEU A 182 -17.31 -0.32 13.93
N ASN A 183 -17.04 0.81 14.58
CA ASN A 183 -17.64 1.17 15.87
C ASN A 183 -19.16 1.28 15.79
N ASN A 184 -19.69 1.92 14.74
CA ASN A 184 -21.13 2.03 14.54
C ASN A 184 -21.78 0.66 14.33
N ASN A 185 -21.18 -0.18 13.48
CA ASN A 185 -21.67 -1.54 13.24
C ASN A 185 -21.66 -2.39 14.51
N LEU A 186 -20.58 -2.31 15.30
CA LEU A 186 -20.45 -3.03 16.57
C LEU A 186 -21.50 -2.55 17.58
N ASN A 187 -21.70 -1.24 17.72
CA ASN A 187 -22.72 -0.68 18.60
C ASN A 187 -24.13 -1.11 18.18
N SER A 188 -24.44 -1.11 16.89
CA SER A 188 -25.71 -1.62 16.37
C SER A 188 -25.92 -3.09 16.67
N GLU A 189 -24.89 -3.92 16.48
CA GLU A 189 -24.96 -5.36 16.76
C GLU A 189 -25.11 -5.65 18.26
N VAL A 190 -24.37 -4.92 19.12
CA VAL A 190 -24.53 -5.01 20.58
C VAL A 190 -25.96 -4.66 21.00
N ASN A 191 -26.54 -3.61 20.44
CA ASN A 191 -27.93 -3.24 20.72
C ASN A 191 -28.92 -4.30 20.23
N ARG A 192 -28.73 -4.81 19.01
CA ARG A 192 -29.56 -5.88 18.45
C ARG A 192 -29.50 -7.15 19.32
N ALA A 193 -28.31 -7.56 19.74
CA ALA A 193 -28.10 -8.72 20.61
C ALA A 193 -28.79 -8.54 21.96
N LYS A 194 -28.58 -7.42 22.65
CA LYS A 194 -29.25 -7.10 23.92
C LYS A 194 -30.77 -7.15 23.83
N SER A 195 -31.36 -6.60 22.76
CA SER A 195 -32.82 -6.65 22.54
C SER A 195 -33.31 -8.08 22.34
N SER A 196 -32.60 -8.87 21.54
CA SER A 196 -32.95 -10.28 21.29
C SER A 196 -32.84 -11.12 22.57
N GLU A 197 -31.79 -10.92 23.36
CA GLU A 197 -31.58 -11.59 24.65
C GLU A 197 -32.67 -11.23 25.66
N SER A 198 -33.07 -9.95 25.72
CA SER A 198 -34.18 -9.50 26.58
C SER A 198 -35.51 -10.16 26.19
N THR A 199 -35.76 -10.33 24.88
CA THR A 199 -36.95 -11.04 24.39
C THR A 199 -36.91 -12.53 24.73
N LEU A 200 -35.77 -13.20 24.52
CA LEU A 200 -35.59 -14.60 24.89
C LEU A 200 -35.78 -14.82 26.40
N MET A 201 -35.23 -13.95 27.23
CA MET A 201 -35.41 -14.00 28.68
C MET A 201 -36.87 -13.82 29.08
N THR A 202 -37.60 -12.91 28.43
CA THR A 202 -39.04 -12.70 28.67
C THR A 202 -39.83 -13.95 28.29
N ASN A 203 -39.60 -14.50 27.10
CA ASN A 203 -40.28 -15.70 26.61
C ASN A 203 -40.00 -16.91 27.52
N LEU A 204 -38.75 -17.09 27.95
CA LEU A 204 -38.36 -18.15 28.87
C LEU A 204 -39.05 -18.01 30.21
N ASN A 205 -39.09 -16.80 30.79
CA ASN A 205 -39.78 -16.55 32.05
C ASN A 205 -41.30 -16.82 31.95
N SER A 206 -41.93 -16.43 30.83
CA SER A 206 -43.34 -16.74 30.56
C SER A 206 -43.59 -18.25 30.43
N GLU A 207 -42.71 -18.97 29.74
CA GLU A 207 -42.83 -20.43 29.56
C GLU A 207 -42.59 -21.18 30.88
N VAL A 208 -41.61 -20.76 31.68
CA VAL A 208 -41.38 -21.28 33.03
C VAL A 208 -42.63 -21.09 33.89
N THR A 209 -43.26 -19.91 33.83
CA THR A 209 -44.50 -19.63 34.56
C THR A 209 -45.65 -20.53 34.08
N ARG A 210 -45.80 -20.69 32.76
CA ARG A 210 -46.84 -21.55 32.17
C ARG A 210 -46.67 -23.03 32.55
N ALA A 211 -45.43 -23.54 32.46
CA ALA A 211 -45.09 -24.91 32.80
C ALA A 211 -45.35 -25.19 34.28
N THR A 212 -44.80 -24.36 35.18
CA THR A 212 -44.96 -24.51 36.64
C THR A 212 -46.43 -24.49 37.07
N ASN A 213 -47.27 -23.61 36.48
CA ASN A 213 -48.71 -23.59 36.76
C ASN A 213 -49.43 -24.85 36.30
N THR A 214 -49.08 -25.37 35.12
CA THR A 214 -49.66 -26.60 34.57
C THR A 214 -49.23 -27.82 35.40
N GLU A 215 -47.96 -27.90 35.78
CA GLU A 215 -47.41 -28.96 36.62
C GLU A 215 -48.07 -28.97 37.99
N SER A 216 -48.20 -27.81 38.64
CA SER A 216 -48.92 -27.67 39.92
C SER A 216 -50.37 -28.17 39.82
N THR A 217 -51.06 -27.84 38.71
CA THR A 217 -52.42 -28.33 38.44
C THR A 217 -52.45 -29.85 38.29
N LEU A 218 -51.52 -30.42 37.52
CA LEU A 218 -51.43 -31.86 37.31
C LEU A 218 -51.12 -32.61 38.61
N THR A 219 -50.20 -32.08 39.42
CA THR A 219 -49.89 -32.61 40.75
C THR A 219 -51.12 -32.61 41.66
N ASN A 220 -51.89 -31.52 41.68
CA ASN A 220 -53.11 -31.43 42.48
C ASN A 220 -54.19 -32.42 42.01
N ASN A 221 -54.37 -32.56 40.70
CA ASN A 221 -55.30 -33.53 40.12
C ASN A 221 -54.88 -34.97 40.46
N LEU A 222 -53.60 -35.30 40.32
CA LEU A 222 -53.07 -36.61 40.65
C LEU A 222 -53.23 -36.93 42.15
N ASN A 223 -52.95 -35.98 43.04
CA ASN A 223 -53.14 -36.16 44.48
C ASN A 223 -54.63 -36.37 44.85
N SER A 224 -55.53 -35.65 44.17
CA SER A 224 -56.97 -35.83 44.33
C SER A 224 -57.43 -37.21 43.87
N GLU A 225 -56.92 -37.68 42.73
CA GLU A 225 -57.22 -39.00 42.18
C GLU A 225 -56.67 -40.13 43.05
N ILE A 226 -55.43 -40.00 43.55
CA ILE A 226 -54.84 -40.93 44.52
C ILE A 226 -55.74 -41.04 45.77
N THR A 227 -56.25 -39.91 46.26
CA THR A 227 -57.13 -39.87 47.43
C THR A 227 -58.46 -40.57 47.14
N ARG A 228 -59.08 -40.27 46.00
CA ARG A 228 -60.33 -40.91 45.54
C ARG A 228 -60.17 -42.41 45.36
N ALA A 229 -59.10 -42.85 44.71
CA ALA A 229 -58.81 -44.27 44.46
C ALA A 229 -58.63 -45.03 45.77
N LYS A 230 -57.79 -44.54 46.69
CA LYS A 230 -57.61 -45.13 48.03
C LYS A 230 -58.92 -45.26 48.81
N ALA A 231 -59.79 -44.25 48.74
CA ALA A 231 -61.10 -44.29 49.40
C ALA A 231 -62.02 -45.37 48.78
N ALA A 232 -62.04 -45.48 47.45
CA ALA A 232 -62.80 -46.51 46.75
C ALA A 232 -62.27 -47.92 47.05
N GLU A 233 -60.95 -48.11 47.04
CA GLU A 233 -60.28 -49.39 47.38
C GLU A 233 -60.55 -49.81 48.82
N ASN A 234 -60.49 -48.88 49.78
CA ASN A 234 -60.87 -49.15 51.16
C ASN A 234 -62.34 -49.56 51.29
N THR A 235 -63.24 -48.91 50.53
CA THR A 235 -64.66 -49.27 50.51
C THR A 235 -64.84 -50.70 49.99
N LEU A 236 -64.20 -51.04 48.87
CA LEU A 236 -64.26 -52.37 48.29
C LEU A 236 -63.70 -53.43 49.26
N THR A 237 -62.55 -53.15 49.88
CA THR A 237 -61.91 -54.02 50.87
C THR A 237 -62.82 -54.25 52.08
N ASN A 238 -63.46 -53.20 52.59
CA ASN A 238 -64.42 -53.30 53.69
C ASN A 238 -65.64 -54.14 53.29
N THR A 239 -66.19 -53.95 52.09
CA THR A 239 -67.31 -54.76 51.58
C THR A 239 -66.92 -56.23 51.45
N ILE A 240 -65.73 -56.53 50.93
CA ILE A 240 -65.21 -57.90 50.82
C ILE A 240 -65.06 -58.51 52.21
N ASN A 241 -64.39 -57.83 53.13
CA ASN A 241 -64.16 -58.33 54.49
C ASN A 241 -65.48 -58.53 55.26
N THR A 242 -66.47 -57.67 55.05
CA THR A 242 -67.80 -57.79 55.68
C THR A 242 -68.58 -58.99 55.15
N ASN A 243 -68.49 -59.26 53.85
CA ASN A 243 -69.24 -60.36 53.23
C ASN A 243 -68.51 -61.69 53.28
N LYS A 244 -67.18 -61.70 53.46
CA LYS A 244 -66.38 -62.92 53.52
C LYS A 244 -66.91 -63.97 54.51
N PRO A 245 -67.31 -63.64 55.75
CA PRO A 245 -67.90 -64.61 56.68
C PRO A 245 -69.25 -65.19 56.24
N ASN A 246 -70.00 -64.48 55.38
CA ASN A 246 -71.25 -64.97 54.81
C ASN A 246 -71.01 -65.87 53.58
N TRP A 247 -69.90 -65.65 52.86
CA TRP A 247 -69.49 -66.42 51.70
C TRP A 247 -68.67 -67.67 52.06
N ASP A 248 -67.99 -67.65 53.20
CA ASP A 248 -67.35 -68.84 53.75
C ASP A 248 -68.47 -69.81 54.20
N ASP A 249 -68.45 -71.06 53.70
CA ASP A 249 -69.56 -72.02 53.80
C ASP A 249 -70.09 -72.17 55.23
N LYS A 250 -71.40 -71.90 55.41
CA LYS A 250 -72.11 -71.98 56.70
C LYS A 250 -72.09 -73.38 57.33
N TYR A 251 -71.81 -74.41 56.54
CA TYR A 251 -71.63 -75.78 56.99
C TYR A 251 -70.34 -76.31 56.38
N THR A 252 -69.50 -76.90 57.21
CA THR A 252 -68.32 -77.63 56.73
C THR A 252 -68.76 -78.77 55.81
N LYS A 253 -67.88 -79.19 54.90
CA LYS A 253 -68.09 -80.38 54.05
C LYS A 253 -68.60 -81.58 54.86
N ASN A 254 -68.07 -81.74 56.07
CA ASN A 254 -68.45 -82.81 56.98
C ASN A 254 -69.89 -82.70 57.50
N GLU A 255 -70.38 -81.49 57.80
CA GLU A 255 -71.77 -81.25 58.21
C GLU A 255 -72.77 -81.46 57.07
N VAL A 256 -72.38 -81.13 55.83
CA VAL A 256 -73.19 -81.40 54.62
C VAL A 256 -73.26 -82.90 54.38
N ASP A 257 -72.13 -83.59 54.39
CA ASP A 257 -72.05 -85.04 54.15
C ASP A 257 -72.83 -85.83 55.24
N ASN A 258 -72.83 -85.36 56.49
CA ASN A 258 -73.62 -85.93 57.58
C ASN A 258 -75.14 -85.75 57.40
N LYS A 259 -75.59 -84.56 56.95
CA LYS A 259 -77.01 -84.29 56.70
C LYS A 259 -77.55 -85.08 55.50
N ILE A 260 -76.75 -85.22 54.45
CA ILE A 260 -77.11 -86.03 53.26
C ILE A 260 -77.21 -87.50 53.65
N SER A 261 -76.27 -88.02 54.44
CA SER A 261 -76.30 -89.41 54.89
C SER A 261 -77.54 -89.73 55.72
N GLN A 262 -77.97 -88.83 56.63
CA GLN A 262 -79.21 -89.00 57.40
C GLN A 262 -80.48 -89.07 56.54
N VAL A 263 -80.54 -88.29 55.45
CA VAL A 263 -81.71 -88.30 54.56
C VAL A 263 -81.75 -89.57 53.71
N VAL A 264 -80.58 -90.04 53.25
CA VAL A 264 -80.47 -91.24 52.42
C VAL A 264 -80.78 -92.51 53.21
N SER A 265 -80.35 -92.62 54.48
CA SER A 265 -80.62 -93.80 55.30
C SER A 265 -82.10 -94.01 55.64
N ASN A 266 -82.90 -92.95 55.59
CA ASN A 266 -84.32 -92.98 55.95
C ASN A 266 -85.25 -93.25 54.75
N MET A 267 -84.71 -93.49 53.54
CA MET A 267 -85.48 -93.81 52.34
C MET A 267 -85.39 -95.30 52.01
N ASP A 268 -86.53 -96.00 52.02
CA ASP A 268 -86.64 -97.41 51.58
C ASP A 268 -87.48 -97.51 50.30
N TRP A 269 -86.90 -97.92 49.19
CA TRP A 269 -87.61 -98.00 47.90
C TRP A 269 -88.31 -99.34 47.75
N LYS A 270 -89.62 -99.31 47.46
CA LYS A 270 -90.41 -100.52 47.17
C LYS A 270 -90.74 -100.61 45.69
N GLU A 271 -91.14 -101.80 45.24
CA GLU A 271 -91.50 -102.03 43.84
C GLU A 271 -92.69 -101.17 43.41
N SER A 272 -92.66 -100.71 42.15
CA SER A 272 -93.67 -99.82 41.59
C SER A 272 -95.01 -100.52 41.37
N VAL A 273 -96.10 -99.84 41.72
CA VAL A 273 -97.47 -100.35 41.56
C VAL A 273 -98.13 -99.76 40.30
N ALA A 274 -99.19 -100.40 39.80
CA ALA A 274 -99.83 -99.97 38.56
C ALA A 274 -100.65 -98.68 38.75
N THR A 275 -101.48 -98.60 39.79
CA THR A 275 -102.35 -97.45 40.11
C THR A 275 -102.20 -97.05 41.59
N TYR A 276 -102.62 -95.83 41.96
CA TYR A 276 -102.51 -95.36 43.36
C TYR A 276 -103.30 -96.25 44.33
N ALA A 277 -104.44 -96.80 43.89
CA ALA A 277 -105.25 -97.72 44.69
C ALA A 277 -104.50 -99.04 45.00
N ASP A 278 -103.57 -99.45 44.13
CA ASP A 278 -102.79 -100.67 44.30
C ASP A 278 -101.72 -100.55 45.40
N ILE A 279 -101.37 -99.33 45.83
CA ILE A 279 -100.45 -99.15 46.95
C ILE A 279 -101.03 -99.79 48.21
N ALA A 280 -102.32 -99.53 48.50
CA ALA A 280 -102.97 -100.01 49.72
C ALA A 280 -103.21 -101.53 49.72
N THR A 281 -103.22 -102.17 48.55
CA THR A 281 -103.39 -103.63 48.42
C THR A 281 -102.08 -104.39 48.41
N ILE A 282 -101.04 -103.85 47.77
CA ILE A 282 -99.70 -104.46 47.66
C ILE A 282 -98.86 -104.19 48.92
N TYR A 283 -99.01 -103.01 49.53
CA TYR A 283 -98.33 -102.61 50.76
C TYR A 283 -99.33 -102.25 51.86
N PRO A 284 -100.07 -103.23 52.42
CA PRO A 284 -101.14 -102.98 53.38
C PRO A 284 -100.64 -102.51 54.77
N THR A 285 -99.37 -102.74 55.09
CA THR A 285 -98.72 -102.31 56.34
C THR A 285 -97.40 -101.59 56.05
N PRO A 286 -97.43 -100.35 55.54
CA PRO A 286 -96.21 -99.64 55.16
C PRO A 286 -95.48 -99.03 56.36
N ASP A 287 -94.15 -99.07 56.35
CA ASP A 287 -93.32 -98.35 57.33
C ASP A 287 -92.99 -96.93 56.85
N ASP A 288 -92.73 -96.04 57.80
CA ASP A 288 -92.32 -94.65 57.50
C ASP A 288 -91.05 -94.64 56.63
N GLY A 289 -91.05 -93.79 55.60
CA GLY A 289 -89.94 -93.69 54.63
C GLY A 289 -90.04 -94.63 53.41
N TRP A 290 -90.99 -95.57 53.39
CA TRP A 290 -91.25 -96.38 52.20
C TRP A 290 -91.65 -95.51 51.02
N THR A 291 -90.99 -95.70 49.89
CA THR A 291 -91.16 -94.89 48.68
C THR A 291 -91.54 -95.79 47.51
N VAL A 292 -92.67 -95.50 46.86
CA VAL A 292 -93.27 -96.29 45.77
C VAL A 292 -93.61 -95.38 44.61
N ASN A 293 -93.25 -95.79 43.39
CA ASN A 293 -93.72 -95.13 42.17
C ASN A 293 -95.03 -95.78 41.68
N VAL A 294 -95.98 -94.95 41.28
CA VAL A 294 -97.24 -95.36 40.66
C VAL A 294 -97.15 -95.13 39.15
N LYS A 295 -97.26 -96.21 38.38
CA LYS A 295 -96.95 -96.20 36.94
C LYS A 295 -97.94 -95.43 36.07
N ASP A 296 -99.22 -95.36 36.44
CA ASP A 296 -100.25 -94.69 35.64
C ASP A 296 -100.17 -93.16 35.67
N THR A 297 -99.69 -92.61 36.78
CA THR A 297 -99.60 -91.16 37.05
C THR A 297 -98.16 -90.66 37.04
N ASP A 298 -97.17 -91.57 37.04
CA ASP A 298 -95.75 -91.29 37.24
C ASP A 298 -95.47 -90.46 38.50
N ILE A 299 -96.34 -90.64 39.50
CA ILE A 299 -96.21 -90.00 40.81
C ILE A 299 -95.59 -91.02 41.75
N THR A 300 -94.49 -90.61 42.35
CA THR A 300 -93.82 -91.28 43.45
C THR A 300 -94.47 -90.81 44.74
N TYR A 301 -94.94 -91.77 45.52
CA TYR A 301 -95.51 -91.56 46.83
C TYR A 301 -94.53 -92.06 47.89
N ARG A 302 -94.47 -91.35 49.02
CA ARG A 302 -93.75 -91.79 50.21
C ARG A 302 -94.73 -91.97 51.35
N TYR A 303 -94.60 -93.05 52.11
CA TYR A 303 -95.37 -93.22 53.32
C TYR A 303 -94.74 -92.38 54.44
N SER A 304 -95.51 -91.48 55.05
CA SER A 304 -95.07 -90.56 56.12
C SER A 304 -95.30 -91.11 57.53
N GLY A 305 -95.46 -92.42 57.66
CA GLY A 305 -95.88 -93.10 58.89
C GLY A 305 -97.41 -93.08 59.13
N SER A 306 -98.16 -92.22 58.44
CA SER A 306 -99.63 -92.09 58.58
C SER A 306 -100.40 -92.09 57.27
N ALA A 307 -99.78 -91.68 56.16
CA ALA A 307 -100.40 -91.66 54.83
C ALA A 307 -99.35 -91.76 53.73
N TRP A 308 -99.77 -92.25 52.56
CA TRP A 308 -98.97 -92.14 51.33
C TRP A 308 -99.10 -90.73 50.77
N ILE A 309 -98.05 -89.95 50.90
CA ILE A 309 -97.98 -88.57 50.40
C ILE A 309 -97.32 -88.55 49.01
N PRO A 310 -97.91 -87.86 48.02
CA PRO A 310 -97.26 -87.70 46.73
C PRO A 310 -96.03 -86.80 46.88
N ILE A 311 -94.85 -87.34 46.57
CA ILE A 311 -93.58 -86.61 46.62
C ILE A 311 -93.06 -86.21 45.23
N SER A 312 -93.68 -86.70 44.14
CA SER A 312 -93.35 -86.26 42.78
C SER A 312 -94.57 -85.82 41.94
N ALA A 313 -95.64 -85.32 42.56
CA ALA A 313 -96.83 -84.81 41.87
C ALA A 313 -96.63 -83.50 41.05
N ASN A 314 -95.38 -83.12 40.76
CA ASN A 314 -95.03 -81.92 40.00
C ASN A 314 -94.16 -82.24 38.78
N SER A 315 -94.59 -83.14 37.91
CA SER A 315 -94.03 -83.23 36.56
C SER A 315 -94.50 -82.03 35.73
N ILE A 316 -93.69 -80.97 35.71
CA ILE A 316 -94.03 -79.70 35.04
C ILE A 316 -94.09 -79.91 33.49
N PRO A 317 -95.14 -79.46 32.77
CA PRO A 317 -95.22 -79.52 31.30
C PRO A 317 -94.14 -78.63 30.62
N LEU A 318 -93.77 -78.88 29.36
CA LEU A 318 -92.79 -78.04 28.64
C LEU A 318 -93.35 -76.62 28.40
N ALA A 319 -92.52 -75.60 28.62
CA ALA A 319 -92.92 -74.21 28.43
C ALA A 319 -93.09 -73.86 26.95
N SER A 320 -94.12 -73.10 26.62
CA SER A 320 -94.39 -72.57 25.27
C SER A 320 -94.56 -71.05 25.32
N SER A 321 -94.64 -70.40 24.16
CA SER A 321 -94.88 -68.95 24.08
C SER A 321 -96.23 -68.50 24.66
N SER A 322 -97.12 -69.44 24.95
CA SER A 322 -98.49 -69.15 25.39
C SER A 322 -98.82 -69.70 26.78
N VAL A 323 -98.03 -70.66 27.28
CA VAL A 323 -98.34 -71.44 28.49
C VAL A 323 -97.06 -71.65 29.31
N ASP A 324 -97.16 -71.38 30.62
CA ASP A 324 -96.08 -71.64 31.57
C ASP A 324 -95.83 -73.14 31.71
N GLY A 325 -94.56 -73.54 31.79
CA GLY A 325 -94.14 -74.93 31.93
C GLY A 325 -92.88 -75.05 32.79
N LYS A 326 -91.93 -75.91 32.42
CA LYS A 326 -90.63 -76.11 33.11
C LYS A 326 -89.78 -74.83 33.27
N MET A 327 -90.17 -73.77 32.58
CA MET A 327 -89.78 -72.37 32.77
C MET A 327 -91.03 -71.50 32.49
N SER A 328 -91.06 -70.24 32.91
CA SER A 328 -92.22 -69.39 32.59
C SER A 328 -92.34 -69.18 31.09
N LYS A 329 -93.55 -68.91 30.58
CA LYS A 329 -93.78 -68.55 29.19
C LYS A 329 -92.96 -67.31 28.81
N GLN A 330 -92.76 -66.41 29.77
CA GLN A 330 -91.94 -65.22 29.58
C GLN A 330 -90.46 -65.59 29.46
N ASP A 331 -89.92 -66.43 30.35
CA ASP A 331 -88.54 -66.92 30.23
C ASP A 331 -88.33 -67.70 28.93
N LYS A 332 -89.34 -68.43 28.45
CA LYS A 332 -89.27 -69.14 27.16
C LYS A 332 -89.25 -68.18 25.98
N ILE A 333 -90.08 -67.13 26.02
CA ILE A 333 -90.05 -66.03 25.04
C ILE A 333 -88.69 -65.34 25.08
N ASP A 334 -88.17 -65.05 26.26
CA ASP A 334 -86.90 -64.34 26.46
C ASP A 334 -85.71 -65.22 26.06
N HIS A 335 -85.78 -66.53 26.27
CA HIS A 335 -84.78 -67.48 25.79
C HIS A 335 -84.80 -67.62 24.26
N ASP A 336 -85.98 -67.65 23.63
CA ASP A 336 -86.11 -67.66 22.17
C ASP A 336 -85.62 -66.33 21.55
N ASP A 337 -85.90 -65.20 22.23
CA ASP A 337 -85.38 -63.87 21.89
C ASP A 337 -83.85 -63.80 22.03
N MET A 338 -83.28 -64.32 23.11
CA MET A 338 -81.83 -64.45 23.30
C MET A 338 -81.18 -65.35 22.24
N ASN A 339 -81.83 -66.44 21.85
CA ASN A 339 -81.32 -67.35 20.82
C ASN A 339 -81.39 -66.72 19.40
N SER A 340 -82.40 -65.88 19.15
CA SER A 340 -82.54 -65.07 17.92
C SER A 340 -81.52 -63.90 17.86
N LYS A 341 -81.16 -63.34 19.02
CA LYS A 341 -80.18 -62.24 19.18
C LYS A 341 -78.74 -62.69 19.39
N LYS A 342 -78.43 -63.97 19.15
CA LYS A 342 -77.04 -64.45 19.16
C LYS A 342 -76.23 -63.61 18.17
N HIS A 343 -75.34 -62.79 18.73
CA HIS A 343 -74.46 -61.84 18.06
C HIS A 343 -75.07 -60.49 17.63
N THR A 344 -75.88 -59.84 18.46
CA THR A 344 -76.10 -58.38 18.39
C THR A 344 -75.87 -57.71 19.74
N HIS A 345 -74.92 -56.77 19.78
CA HIS A 345 -74.60 -55.88 20.91
C HIS A 345 -74.40 -54.46 20.35
N SER A 346 -74.58 -53.42 21.15
CA SER A 346 -74.43 -52.01 20.70
C SER A 346 -73.02 -51.69 20.17
N ASN A 347 -72.00 -52.36 20.68
CA ASN A 347 -70.61 -52.27 20.26
C ASN A 347 -70.20 -53.31 19.21
N LYS A 348 -71.12 -54.14 18.70
CA LYS A 348 -70.82 -55.09 17.61
C LYS A 348 -70.24 -54.37 16.39
N GLY A 349 -70.79 -53.21 16.02
CA GLY A 349 -70.23 -52.39 14.94
C GLY A 349 -68.81 -51.90 15.23
N ILE A 350 -68.47 -51.60 16.48
CA ILE A 350 -67.11 -51.18 16.89
C ILE A 350 -66.14 -52.37 16.84
N ILE A 351 -66.59 -53.53 17.32
CA ILE A 351 -65.80 -54.78 17.34
C ILE A 351 -65.58 -55.31 15.91
N ASP A 352 -66.58 -55.19 15.02
CA ASP A 352 -66.48 -55.57 13.60
C ASP A 352 -65.52 -54.63 12.82
N ILE A 353 -65.29 -53.40 13.29
CA ILE A 353 -64.31 -52.45 12.71
C ILE A 353 -62.87 -52.76 13.15
N ILE A 354 -62.68 -53.42 14.30
CA ILE A 354 -61.38 -53.89 14.77
C ILE A 354 -61.00 -55.14 13.96
N THR A 355 -60.33 -54.91 12.84
CA THR A 355 -59.83 -55.98 11.95
C THR A 355 -58.66 -56.74 12.57
N GLN A 356 -58.43 -57.99 12.12
CA GLN A 356 -57.24 -58.76 12.48
C GLN A 356 -55.94 -57.96 12.24
N ALA A 357 -55.89 -57.14 11.18
CA ALA A 357 -54.76 -56.26 10.90
C ALA A 357 -54.54 -55.15 11.96
N LEU A 358 -55.61 -54.60 12.56
CA LEU A 358 -55.50 -53.63 13.66
C LEU A 358 -55.01 -54.29 14.95
N ILE A 359 -55.43 -55.53 15.22
CA ILE A 359 -54.94 -56.34 16.33
C ILE A 359 -53.49 -56.76 16.09
N ASP A 360 -53.12 -57.14 14.87
CA ASP A 360 -51.75 -57.48 14.50
C ASP A 360 -50.83 -56.26 14.59
N ASN A 361 -51.30 -55.06 14.24
CA ASN A 361 -50.55 -53.81 14.45
C ASN A 361 -50.41 -53.43 15.92
N TRP A 362 -51.44 -53.63 16.75
CA TRP A 362 -51.37 -53.39 18.19
C TRP A 362 -50.45 -54.40 18.87
N ASN A 363 -50.53 -55.67 18.48
CA ASN A 363 -49.63 -56.70 18.92
C ASN A 363 -48.21 -56.42 18.44
N ALA A 364 -47.99 -55.99 17.19
CA ALA A 364 -46.68 -55.57 16.68
C ALA A 364 -46.09 -54.38 17.47
N ALA A 365 -46.92 -53.41 17.87
CA ALA A 365 -46.51 -52.32 18.77
C ALA A 365 -46.18 -52.84 20.18
N TYR A 366 -46.92 -53.83 20.68
CA TYR A 366 -46.63 -54.52 21.93
C TYR A 366 -45.34 -55.37 21.85
N THR A 367 -45.05 -56.03 20.72
CA THR A 367 -43.78 -56.71 20.44
C THR A 367 -42.63 -55.70 20.39
N HIS A 368 -42.82 -54.54 19.78
CA HIS A 368 -41.83 -53.45 19.79
C HIS A 368 -41.53 -52.90 21.21
N ILE A 369 -42.51 -52.98 22.14
CA ILE A 369 -42.35 -52.63 23.56
C ILE A 369 -41.77 -53.80 24.38
N SER A 370 -41.72 -55.02 23.84
CA SER A 370 -41.20 -56.23 24.48
C SER A 370 -39.95 -56.82 23.81
N ASP A 371 -39.42 -56.17 22.77
CA ASP A 371 -38.16 -56.52 22.11
C ASP A 371 -36.98 -56.56 23.09
N THR A 372 -36.09 -57.54 22.88
CA THR A 372 -34.85 -57.69 23.67
C THR A 372 -33.84 -56.57 23.38
N VAL A 373 -33.97 -55.88 22.24
CA VAL A 373 -33.21 -54.68 21.87
C VAL A 373 -34.19 -53.58 21.49
N LYS A 374 -34.34 -52.57 22.37
CA LYS A 374 -35.16 -51.38 22.12
C LYS A 374 -34.31 -50.23 21.60
N HIS A 375 -34.38 -49.92 20.30
CA HIS A 375 -33.69 -48.83 19.58
C HIS A 375 -32.15 -48.69 19.77
N ILE A 376 -31.55 -49.33 20.79
CA ILE A 376 -30.13 -49.44 21.15
C ILE A 376 -29.91 -50.77 21.92
N THR A 377 -28.91 -51.54 21.54
CA THR A 377 -28.46 -52.82 22.14
C THR A 377 -27.77 -52.62 23.50
N ALA A 378 -27.59 -53.70 24.28
CA ALA A 378 -26.86 -53.64 25.56
C ALA A 378 -25.39 -53.18 25.38
N ALA A 379 -24.75 -53.55 24.26
CA ALA A 379 -23.42 -53.07 23.91
C ALA A 379 -23.43 -51.58 23.50
N GLU A 380 -24.43 -51.15 22.73
CA GLU A 380 -24.63 -49.74 22.39
C GLU A 380 -24.96 -48.90 23.63
N ARG A 381 -25.63 -49.45 24.65
CA ARG A 381 -25.86 -48.82 25.95
C ARG A 381 -24.58 -48.70 26.79
N THR A 382 -23.72 -49.71 26.78
CA THR A 382 -22.42 -49.63 27.45
C THR A 382 -21.53 -48.57 26.81
N LEU A 383 -21.48 -48.52 25.48
CA LEU A 383 -20.80 -47.46 24.72
C LEU A 383 -21.46 -46.10 24.95
N TRP A 384 -22.78 -46.05 25.13
CA TRP A 384 -23.51 -44.83 25.44
C TRP A 384 -23.21 -44.32 26.87
N ASN A 385 -23.05 -45.23 27.82
CA ASN A 385 -22.74 -44.93 29.23
C ASN A 385 -21.27 -44.59 29.49
N SER A 386 -20.36 -44.82 28.52
CA SER A 386 -18.94 -44.47 28.64
C SER A 386 -18.59 -43.10 28.02
N VAL A 387 -19.53 -42.41 27.37
CA VAL A 387 -19.31 -41.06 26.81
C VAL A 387 -19.73 -40.03 27.86
N SER A 388 -18.78 -39.25 28.38
CA SER A 388 -18.99 -38.33 29.53
C SER A 388 -19.87 -37.10 29.25
N ASN A 389 -20.31 -36.87 28.01
CA ASN A 389 -21.13 -35.72 27.60
C ASN A 389 -22.44 -36.18 26.96
N LYS A 390 -23.30 -36.80 27.77
CA LYS A 390 -24.69 -37.10 27.42
C LYS A 390 -25.61 -36.21 28.23
N SER A 391 -25.77 -34.98 27.74
CA SER A 391 -26.77 -34.06 28.26
C SER A 391 -28.14 -34.52 27.76
N ASP A 392 -28.94 -35.14 28.62
CA ASP A 392 -30.40 -35.12 28.51
C ASP A 392 -31.07 -34.91 29.87
N VAL A 393 -32.19 -34.21 29.75
CA VAL A 393 -32.96 -33.46 30.73
C VAL A 393 -33.61 -34.37 31.79
N GLY A 394 -33.29 -34.15 33.07
CA GLY A 394 -34.18 -34.49 34.19
C GLY A 394 -33.79 -35.65 35.11
N HIS A 395 -32.62 -35.59 35.77
CA HIS A 395 -32.39 -36.37 36.99
C HIS A 395 -32.02 -35.46 38.18
N THR A 396 -32.53 -35.79 39.37
CA THR A 396 -32.21 -35.15 40.64
C THR A 396 -31.29 -36.07 41.46
N HIS A 397 -30.14 -35.56 41.87
CA HIS A 397 -29.24 -36.27 42.78
C HIS A 397 -29.64 -36.00 44.24
N ILE A 398 -29.72 -37.05 45.06
CA ILE A 398 -29.76 -36.94 46.53
C ILE A 398 -28.38 -36.54 47.06
N SER A 399 -28.33 -35.71 48.11
CA SER A 399 -27.11 -35.04 48.61
C SER A 399 -25.94 -35.97 48.92
N SER A 400 -26.23 -37.22 49.31
CA SER A 400 -25.25 -38.28 49.58
C SER A 400 -24.51 -38.78 48.34
N ASN A 401 -25.10 -38.60 47.15
CA ASN A 401 -24.59 -39.12 45.88
C ASN A 401 -23.80 -38.06 45.09
N ILE A 402 -23.72 -36.84 45.63
CA ILE A 402 -22.93 -35.76 45.06
C ILE A 402 -21.62 -35.64 45.84
N THR A 403 -20.82 -36.71 45.79
CA THR A 403 -19.47 -36.76 46.37
C THR A 403 -18.55 -35.71 45.73
N ASP A 404 -18.89 -35.31 44.50
CA ASP A 404 -18.04 -34.53 43.63
C ASP A 404 -18.56 -33.11 43.48
N LEU A 405 -19.73 -32.74 44.03
CA LEU A 405 -20.29 -31.38 43.85
C LEU A 405 -19.31 -30.32 44.31
N VAL A 406 -18.74 -30.55 45.49
CA VAL A 406 -17.74 -29.66 46.06
C VAL A 406 -16.45 -29.73 45.26
N SER A 407 -16.08 -30.87 44.68
CA SER A 407 -14.91 -31.01 43.81
C SER A 407 -15.09 -30.29 42.46
N THR A 408 -16.26 -30.38 41.86
CA THR A 408 -16.63 -29.84 40.55
C THR A 408 -16.95 -28.36 40.63
N ILE A 409 -17.67 -27.90 41.67
CA ILE A 409 -17.82 -26.46 41.95
C ILE A 409 -16.46 -25.87 42.28
N ARG A 410 -15.64 -26.54 43.12
CA ARG A 410 -14.28 -26.07 43.39
C ARG A 410 -13.43 -26.09 42.13
N SER A 411 -13.51 -27.08 41.26
CA SER A 411 -12.73 -27.12 40.02
C SER A 411 -13.21 -26.10 39.02
N CYS A 412 -14.52 -25.94 38.79
CA CYS A 412 -15.07 -24.93 37.88
C CYS A 412 -14.84 -23.50 38.41
N ALA A 413 -15.06 -23.27 39.70
CA ALA A 413 -14.75 -22.00 40.35
C ALA A 413 -13.24 -21.76 40.43
N LEU A 414 -12.40 -22.77 40.65
CA LEU A 414 -10.93 -22.64 40.66
C LEU A 414 -10.39 -22.49 39.25
N THR A 415 -11.00 -23.08 38.23
CA THR A 415 -10.65 -22.87 36.82
C THR A 415 -11.08 -21.47 36.40
N GLY A 416 -12.32 -21.07 36.63
CA GLY A 416 -12.84 -19.73 36.34
C GLY A 416 -12.12 -18.63 37.14
N LEU A 417 -11.85 -18.88 38.42
CA LEU A 417 -11.01 -18.03 39.25
C LEU A 417 -9.57 -18.09 38.73
N SER A 418 -9.00 -19.23 38.33
CA SER A 418 -7.65 -19.27 37.76
C SER A 418 -7.53 -18.58 36.41
N THR A 419 -8.55 -18.59 35.53
CA THR A 419 -8.51 -17.84 34.26
C THR A 419 -8.72 -16.35 34.50
N THR A 420 -9.61 -15.98 35.42
CA THR A 420 -9.81 -14.59 35.85
C THR A 420 -8.57 -14.06 36.58
N THR A 421 -8.04 -14.84 37.52
CA THR A 421 -6.81 -14.58 38.27
C THR A 421 -5.59 -14.63 37.36
N ASN A 422 -5.49 -15.48 36.34
CA ASN A 422 -4.38 -15.46 35.38
C ASN A 422 -4.47 -14.26 34.44
N SER A 423 -5.68 -13.82 34.07
CA SER A 423 -5.86 -12.58 33.31
C SER A 423 -5.51 -11.36 34.17
N ILE A 424 -5.94 -11.35 35.44
CA ILE A 424 -5.59 -10.31 36.41
C ILE A 424 -4.10 -10.36 36.74
N ILE A 425 -3.48 -11.53 36.95
CA ILE A 425 -2.04 -11.72 37.17
C ILE A 425 -1.27 -11.30 35.94
N SER A 426 -1.72 -11.62 34.72
CA SER A 426 -1.05 -11.17 33.49
C SER A 426 -1.09 -9.65 33.33
N VAL A 427 -2.23 -9.01 33.63
CA VAL A 427 -2.36 -7.55 33.67
C VAL A 427 -1.51 -6.97 34.81
N SER A 428 -1.54 -7.58 35.99
CA SER A 428 -0.73 -7.18 37.14
C SER A 428 0.76 -7.36 36.88
N ASP A 429 1.21 -8.41 36.20
CA ASP A 429 2.60 -8.67 35.83
C ASP A 429 3.06 -7.69 34.73
N THR A 430 2.16 -7.31 33.83
CA THR A 430 2.41 -6.24 32.85
C THR A 430 2.58 -4.90 33.55
N VAL A 431 1.70 -4.60 34.52
CA VAL A 431 1.78 -3.38 35.35
C VAL A 431 3.01 -3.42 36.25
N LEU A 432 3.34 -4.56 36.87
CA LEU A 432 4.48 -4.74 37.76
C LEU A 432 5.80 -4.69 36.97
N GLY A 433 5.81 -5.23 35.76
CA GLY A 433 6.92 -5.10 34.82
C GLY A 433 7.09 -3.65 34.33
N ALA A 434 5.99 -2.92 34.08
CA ALA A 434 6.04 -1.50 33.74
C ALA A 434 6.52 -0.65 34.92
N LEU A 435 6.02 -0.91 36.14
CA LEU A 435 6.48 -0.28 37.37
C LEU A 435 7.94 -0.61 37.67
N GLY A 436 8.39 -1.84 37.41
CA GLY A 436 9.79 -2.26 37.53
C GLY A 436 10.71 -1.53 36.55
N LYS A 437 10.29 -1.39 35.28
CA LYS A 437 11.01 -0.58 34.29
C LYS A 437 11.06 0.90 34.68
N LEU A 438 9.94 1.45 35.13
CA LEU A 438 9.86 2.82 35.60
C LEU A 438 10.74 3.04 36.83
N GLN A 439 10.71 2.12 37.80
CA GLN A 439 11.57 2.15 38.99
C GLN A 439 13.04 2.06 38.60
N SER A 440 13.40 1.16 37.66
CA SER A 440 14.76 1.06 37.14
C SER A 440 15.21 2.36 36.47
N GLN A 441 14.32 3.02 35.72
CA GLN A 441 14.63 4.28 35.06
C GLN A 441 14.71 5.45 36.03
N ILE A 442 13.83 5.52 37.03
CA ILE A 442 13.90 6.48 38.14
C ILE A 442 15.19 6.28 38.92
N THR A 443 15.55 5.03 39.25
CA THR A 443 16.80 4.72 39.95
C THR A 443 18.02 5.07 39.11
N ALA A 444 18.04 4.74 37.81
CA ALA A 444 19.14 5.11 36.91
C ALA A 444 19.27 6.63 36.74
N ASN A 445 18.14 7.34 36.60
CA ASN A 445 18.12 8.80 36.52
C ASN A 445 18.52 9.45 37.85
N LEU A 446 18.10 8.87 38.98
CA LEU A 446 18.50 9.34 40.31
C LEU A 446 20.00 9.11 40.52
N ILE A 447 20.55 7.95 40.16
CA ILE A 447 22.00 7.70 40.17
C ILE A 447 22.72 8.68 39.27
N THR A 448 22.22 8.92 38.05
CA THR A 448 22.81 9.88 37.10
C THR A 448 22.78 11.29 37.66
N LEU A 449 21.66 11.70 38.26
CA LEU A 449 21.50 13.01 38.86
C LEU A 449 22.35 13.17 40.12
N THR A 450 22.38 12.18 41.01
CA THR A 450 23.24 12.15 42.19
C THR A 450 24.71 12.18 41.78
N ASN A 451 25.10 11.40 40.77
CA ASN A 451 26.45 11.46 40.21
C ASN A 451 26.72 12.84 39.61
N HIS A 452 25.78 13.42 38.87
CA HIS A 452 25.94 14.75 38.28
C HIS A 452 26.06 15.85 39.34
N THR A 453 25.19 15.86 40.36
CA THR A 453 25.20 16.88 41.43
C THR A 453 26.33 16.69 42.43
N SER A 454 26.85 15.47 42.59
CA SER A 454 28.07 15.19 43.37
C SER A 454 29.35 15.30 42.54
N ASN A 455 29.26 15.30 41.20
CA ASN A 455 30.38 15.48 40.31
C ASN A 455 30.80 16.95 40.28
N THR A 456 31.86 17.24 41.04
CA THR A 456 32.56 18.53 41.05
C THR A 456 33.67 18.60 40.00
N ASN A 457 33.87 17.54 39.20
CA ASN A 457 34.78 17.55 38.06
C ASN A 457 34.08 18.20 36.85
N ASN A 458 34.06 19.54 36.87
CA ASN A 458 33.81 20.43 35.73
C ASN A 458 32.36 20.46 35.13
N PRO A 459 31.61 21.58 35.23
CA PRO A 459 31.92 22.83 35.91
C PRO A 459 31.03 23.03 37.15
N HIS A 460 31.48 22.54 38.31
CA HIS A 460 31.28 23.25 39.58
C HIS A 460 32.45 22.92 40.53
N SER A 461 33.31 23.91 40.75
CA SER A 461 34.56 23.88 41.55
C SER A 461 35.83 23.41 40.81
N THR A 462 36.10 23.93 39.61
CA THR A 462 37.44 23.85 39.03
C THR A 462 38.45 24.57 39.92
N THR A 463 39.36 23.82 40.52
CA THR A 463 40.51 24.33 41.28
C THR A 463 41.62 24.77 40.32
N ALA A 464 42.46 25.73 40.72
CA ALA A 464 43.57 26.21 39.90
C ALA A 464 44.46 25.07 39.36
N SER A 465 44.62 23.98 40.14
CA SER A 465 45.35 22.78 39.72
C SER A 465 44.69 22.02 38.56
N GLN A 466 43.34 21.92 38.53
CA GLN A 466 42.60 21.16 37.51
C GLN A 466 42.66 21.79 36.11
N ILE A 467 42.94 23.09 36.01
CA ILE A 467 43.15 23.81 34.75
C ILE A 467 44.63 24.07 34.45
N GLY A 468 45.55 23.39 35.16
CA GLY A 468 47.00 23.51 34.96
C GLY A 468 47.61 24.81 35.52
N LEU A 469 46.85 25.60 36.28
CA LEU A 469 47.26 26.86 36.89
C LEU A 469 47.65 26.72 38.38
N GLY A 470 47.81 25.48 38.88
CA GLY A 470 48.03 25.21 40.32
C GLY A 470 49.32 25.81 40.90
N ASN A 471 50.30 26.13 40.05
CA ASN A 471 51.55 26.78 40.43
C ASN A 471 51.56 28.29 40.11
N VAL A 472 50.46 28.83 39.57
CA VAL A 472 50.37 30.23 39.15
C VAL A 472 49.89 31.06 40.34
N THR A 473 50.76 31.92 40.87
CA THR A 473 50.37 32.92 41.85
C THR A 473 49.60 34.05 41.17
N ASN A 474 48.62 34.66 41.85
CA ASN A 474 47.76 35.71 41.29
C ASN A 474 48.46 37.08 41.28
N ASP A 475 49.68 37.11 40.75
CA ASP A 475 50.52 38.29 40.61
C ASP A 475 50.46 38.80 39.16
N SER A 476 50.34 40.12 38.93
CA SER A 476 50.13 40.70 37.58
C SER A 476 51.29 40.46 36.59
N GLN A 477 52.50 40.14 37.10
CA GLN A 477 53.69 39.73 36.34
C GLN A 477 54.60 38.85 37.23
N VAL A 478 55.42 37.97 36.63
CA VAL A 478 56.42 37.15 37.35
C VAL A 478 57.40 38.07 38.09
N LYS A 479 57.64 37.80 39.38
CA LYS A 479 58.59 38.59 40.18
C LYS A 479 60.01 38.34 39.65
N ARG A 480 60.79 39.41 39.42
CA ARG A 480 62.13 39.34 38.79
C ARG A 480 63.12 38.41 39.51
N ASN A 481 62.92 38.18 40.80
CA ASN A 481 63.72 37.28 41.65
C ASN A 481 63.41 35.80 41.45
N GLU A 482 62.35 35.45 40.70
CA GLU A 482 61.91 34.07 40.46
C GLU A 482 62.11 33.62 38.99
N MET A 483 62.60 34.53 38.13
CA MET A 483 62.96 34.21 36.74
C MET A 483 64.27 33.41 36.69
N GLY A 484 64.20 32.18 36.19
CA GLY A 484 65.38 31.35 35.88
C GLY A 484 65.95 30.51 37.03
N VAL A 485 65.22 30.36 38.14
CA VAL A 485 65.65 29.53 39.28
C VAL A 485 65.10 28.10 39.15
N ALA A 486 65.89 27.09 39.54
CA ALA A 486 65.44 25.69 39.50
C ALA A 486 64.20 25.48 40.39
N ASN A 487 63.12 24.96 39.79
CA ASN A 487 61.75 24.82 40.34
C ASN A 487 60.92 26.11 40.47
N GLY A 488 61.31 27.22 39.82
CA GLY A 488 60.44 28.37 39.56
C GLY A 488 59.59 28.19 38.29
N VAL A 489 58.51 28.99 38.15
CA VAL A 489 57.43 28.87 37.15
C VAL A 489 57.83 28.96 35.66
N ALA A 490 59.10 29.14 35.33
CA ALA A 490 59.60 28.99 33.96
C ALA A 490 61.08 28.60 33.97
N THR A 491 61.37 27.29 33.97
CA THR A 491 62.70 26.81 33.59
C THR A 491 62.72 26.58 32.08
N LEU A 492 63.50 27.39 31.37
CA LEU A 492 63.81 27.23 29.95
C LEU A 492 65.19 26.57 29.85
N ASP A 493 65.37 25.68 28.87
CA ASP A 493 66.69 25.11 28.56
C ASP A 493 67.61 26.14 27.87
N SER A 494 68.86 25.73 27.55
CA SER A 494 69.89 26.61 26.97
C SER A 494 69.57 27.17 25.58
N SER A 495 68.43 26.79 25.00
CA SER A 495 67.90 27.33 23.73
C SER A 495 66.62 28.15 23.92
N GLY A 496 66.14 28.33 25.15
CA GLY A 496 64.98 29.15 25.47
C GLY A 496 63.62 28.44 25.37
N ILE A 497 63.56 27.10 25.42
CA ILE A 497 62.29 26.33 25.36
C ILE A 497 62.01 25.57 26.66
N ASN A 498 60.73 25.55 27.05
CA ASN A 498 60.18 24.86 28.23
C ASN A 498 60.10 23.35 27.98
N ASN A 499 60.69 22.53 28.85
CA ASN A 499 60.78 21.07 28.71
C ASN A 499 59.60 20.26 29.33
N GLN A 500 58.42 20.86 29.52
CA GLN A 500 57.20 20.13 29.82
C GLN A 500 56.56 19.62 28.52
N ALA A 501 56.90 18.39 28.14
CA ALA A 501 56.14 17.66 27.13
C ALA A 501 54.66 17.55 27.56
N PRO A 502 53.68 17.65 26.64
CA PRO A 502 52.28 17.45 26.99
C PRO A 502 52.09 16.03 27.53
N LYS A 503 51.52 15.93 28.73
CA LYS A 503 50.97 14.68 29.24
C LYS A 503 49.95 14.18 28.19
N PRO A 504 50.01 12.91 27.74
CA PRO A 504 49.18 12.43 26.65
C PRO A 504 47.72 12.69 26.98
N HIS A 505 47.07 13.51 26.15
CA HIS A 505 45.64 13.75 26.18
C HIS A 505 45.02 13.02 25.00
N THR A 506 43.85 12.45 25.21
CA THR A 506 43.02 11.91 24.14
C THR A 506 42.36 13.08 23.41
N HIS A 507 42.63 13.22 22.12
CA HIS A 507 41.91 14.15 21.28
C HIS A 507 40.46 13.67 21.07
N ASP A 508 39.52 14.61 21.08
CA ASP A 508 38.19 14.44 20.45
C ASP A 508 38.43 14.01 18.99
N ASP A 509 37.70 13.01 18.50
CA ASP A 509 37.89 12.23 17.26
C ASP A 509 37.87 13.06 15.94
N ARG A 510 37.92 14.39 16.04
CA ARG A 510 37.76 15.35 14.95
C ARG A 510 39.04 16.10 14.58
N TYR A 511 40.14 15.95 15.31
CA TYR A 511 41.41 16.63 15.00
C TYR A 511 42.62 15.69 15.12
N TYR A 512 43.26 15.39 13.99
CA TYR A 512 44.52 14.65 13.90
C TYR A 512 45.71 15.61 13.74
N THR A 513 46.84 15.33 14.38
CA THR A 513 48.11 16.04 14.08
C THR A 513 48.66 15.63 12.71
N GLU A 514 49.54 16.42 12.08
CA GLU A 514 50.11 16.09 10.75
C GLU A 514 50.79 14.71 10.72
N SER A 515 51.45 14.31 11.81
CA SER A 515 52.10 13.00 11.92
C SER A 515 51.08 11.86 12.08
N GLU A 516 50.00 12.08 12.85
CA GLU A 516 48.92 11.10 13.00
C GLU A 516 48.07 10.98 11.74
N ALA A 517 47.87 12.08 11.01
CA ALA A 517 47.24 12.11 9.71
C ALA A 517 48.07 11.30 8.70
N ASN A 518 49.40 11.49 8.66
CA ASN A 518 50.28 10.74 7.77
C ASN A 518 50.40 9.25 8.13
N ALA A 519 50.15 8.87 9.39
CA ALA A 519 50.16 7.46 9.82
C ALA A 519 48.79 6.78 9.71
N LYS A 520 47.68 7.55 9.72
CA LYS A 520 46.30 7.02 9.61
C LYS A 520 45.67 7.18 8.23
N PHE A 521 46.13 8.13 7.42
CA PHE A 521 45.73 8.30 6.03
C PHE A 521 46.81 7.73 5.12
N ALA A 522 46.41 6.85 4.20
CA ALA A 522 47.31 6.34 3.18
C ALA A 522 47.85 7.51 2.33
N THR A 523 49.15 7.49 2.04
CA THR A 523 49.79 8.45 1.12
C THR A 523 49.22 8.31 -0.29
N LYS A 524 49.41 9.31 -1.17
CA LYS A 524 48.93 9.27 -2.57
C LYS A 524 49.38 8.00 -3.31
N ASP A 525 50.58 7.51 -3.02
CA ASP A 525 51.13 6.28 -3.61
C ASP A 525 50.49 5.01 -3.00
N GLU A 526 50.20 5.01 -1.68
CA GLU A 526 49.49 3.92 -1.01
C GLU A 526 48.00 3.86 -1.42
N ILE A 527 47.33 5.01 -1.61
CA ILE A 527 45.95 5.10 -2.12
C ILE A 527 45.87 4.63 -3.58
N SER A 528 46.92 4.87 -4.39
CA SER A 528 46.96 4.39 -5.78
C SER A 528 47.03 2.86 -5.90
N THR A 529 47.50 2.19 -4.85
CA THR A 529 47.69 0.73 -4.81
C THR A 529 46.62 0.01 -3.97
N ALA A 530 45.99 0.69 -3.00
CA ALA A 530 45.09 0.07 -2.01
C ALA A 530 43.61 0.00 -2.40
N GLY A 531 43.18 0.52 -3.55
CA GLY A 531 41.86 0.17 -4.12
C GLY A 531 40.63 0.49 -3.26
N TYR A 532 40.56 1.68 -2.65
CA TYR A 532 39.37 2.14 -1.90
C TYR A 532 38.57 3.24 -2.62
N GLY A 533 38.54 3.17 -3.95
CA GLY A 533 37.43 3.58 -4.81
C GLY A 533 37.25 2.42 -5.80
N ASP A 534 36.08 1.80 -5.81
CA ASP A 534 35.93 0.37 -6.11
C ASP A 534 36.20 -0.09 -7.55
N MET A 535 36.47 0.79 -8.52
CA MET A 535 36.87 0.39 -9.88
C MET A 535 37.80 1.43 -10.52
N LEU A 536 38.86 1.01 -11.21
CA LEU A 536 39.66 1.88 -12.09
C LEU A 536 38.80 2.29 -13.30
N LYS A 537 39.04 3.47 -13.91
CA LYS A 537 38.32 3.94 -15.13
C LYS A 537 38.33 2.88 -16.24
N SER A 538 39.44 2.15 -16.37
CA SER A 538 39.60 1.01 -17.28
C SER A 538 38.65 -0.16 -17.04
N VAL A 539 37.93 -0.20 -15.92
CA VAL A 539 37.02 -1.28 -15.51
C VAL A 539 35.56 -0.81 -15.55
N TYR A 540 35.27 0.48 -15.33
CA TYR A 540 33.89 1.01 -15.32
C TYR A 540 33.51 1.89 -16.52
N ASP A 541 34.49 2.40 -17.27
CA ASP A 541 34.33 3.24 -18.47
C ASP A 541 35.34 2.73 -19.53
N THR A 542 35.04 1.54 -20.05
CA THR A 542 35.90 0.76 -20.95
C THR A 542 36.08 1.47 -22.29
N ASN A 543 35.07 2.24 -22.73
CA ASN A 543 35.10 2.99 -23.98
C ASN A 543 35.67 4.42 -23.83
N ASN A 544 35.99 4.82 -22.61
CA ASN A 544 36.64 6.05 -22.23
C ASN A 544 35.82 7.33 -22.54
N ASN A 545 34.48 7.22 -22.66
CA ASN A 545 33.58 8.30 -23.04
C ASN A 545 33.18 9.24 -21.88
N GLY A 546 33.61 8.93 -20.65
CA GLY A 546 33.33 9.73 -19.46
C GLY A 546 32.02 9.35 -18.75
N VAL A 547 31.36 8.28 -19.17
CA VAL A 547 30.16 7.70 -18.55
C VAL A 547 30.49 6.29 -18.07
N VAL A 548 29.92 5.88 -16.93
CA VAL A 548 30.06 4.50 -16.45
C VAL A 548 29.27 3.58 -17.39
N ASP A 549 29.92 2.59 -18.03
CA ASP A 549 29.31 1.67 -18.99
C ASP A 549 28.07 0.95 -18.40
N ARG A 550 28.10 0.66 -17.09
CA ARG A 550 26.98 0.03 -16.35
C ARG A 550 25.84 0.99 -16.02
N ALA A 551 26.06 2.30 -16.14
CA ALA A 551 25.05 3.34 -15.95
C ALA A 551 24.44 3.81 -17.29
N GLU A 552 25.05 3.46 -18.43
CA GLU A 552 24.56 3.81 -19.77
C GLU A 552 23.26 3.05 -20.13
N LYS A 553 23.03 1.88 -19.52
CA LYS A 553 21.76 1.14 -19.62
C LYS A 553 21.46 0.27 -18.40
N LEU A 554 20.18 0.08 -18.10
CA LEU A 554 19.72 -0.90 -17.12
C LEU A 554 20.02 -2.32 -17.60
N SER A 555 20.68 -3.13 -16.77
CA SER A 555 20.99 -4.54 -17.08
C SER A 555 19.74 -5.40 -17.34
N THR A 556 18.56 -4.94 -16.90
CA THR A 556 17.27 -5.55 -17.21
C THR A 556 16.27 -4.43 -17.45
N ALA A 557 15.76 -4.32 -18.68
CA ALA A 557 14.78 -3.33 -19.05
C ALA A 557 13.54 -3.40 -18.14
N ARG A 558 13.08 -2.25 -17.66
CA ARG A 558 11.86 -2.10 -16.86
C ARG A 558 10.72 -1.69 -17.81
N LYS A 559 9.49 -2.11 -17.52
CA LYS A 559 8.33 -1.66 -18.31
C LYS A 559 7.80 -0.32 -17.77
N ILE A 560 7.75 0.70 -18.60
CA ILE A 560 7.03 1.95 -18.36
C ILE A 560 5.78 1.92 -19.22
N ASN A 561 4.61 1.82 -18.59
CA ASN A 561 3.31 1.67 -19.28
C ASN A 561 3.31 0.55 -20.36
N GLY A 562 3.94 -0.59 -20.05
CA GLY A 562 4.03 -1.74 -20.95
C GLY A 562 5.20 -1.71 -21.95
N VAL A 563 5.87 -0.57 -22.12
CA VAL A 563 7.03 -0.40 -23.02
C VAL A 563 8.33 -0.67 -22.27
N ASN A 564 9.20 -1.54 -22.80
CA ASN A 564 10.50 -1.81 -22.20
C ASN A 564 11.41 -0.57 -22.32
N PHE A 565 11.99 -0.16 -21.20
CA PHE A 565 12.93 0.95 -21.08
C PHE A 565 14.16 0.49 -20.31
N ASP A 566 15.32 0.66 -20.91
CA ASP A 566 16.63 0.43 -20.31
C ASP A 566 17.52 1.67 -20.31
N GLY A 567 17.04 2.83 -20.80
CA GLY A 567 17.77 4.09 -20.78
C GLY A 567 18.66 4.34 -21.99
N SER A 568 18.80 3.40 -22.94
CA SER A 568 19.66 3.59 -24.11
C SER A 568 19.04 4.48 -25.21
N GLY A 569 17.83 4.98 -25.02
CA GLY A 569 17.13 5.86 -25.97
C GLY A 569 15.75 6.28 -25.46
N ASP A 570 15.14 7.24 -26.18
CA ASP A 570 13.80 7.74 -25.86
C ASP A 570 12.72 6.65 -26.02
N ILE A 571 11.69 6.71 -25.17
CA ILE A 571 10.51 5.87 -25.29
C ILE A 571 9.28 6.70 -25.66
N THR A 572 8.43 6.12 -26.49
CA THR A 572 7.10 6.68 -26.77
C THR A 572 6.10 6.06 -25.79
N ILE A 573 5.46 6.89 -24.97
CA ILE A 573 4.40 6.48 -24.06
C ILE A 573 3.07 6.90 -24.68
N TYR A 574 2.17 5.94 -24.92
CA TYR A 574 0.85 6.21 -25.47
C TYR A 574 -0.05 6.88 -24.41
N ASP A 575 -0.68 8.00 -24.79
CA ASP A 575 -1.66 8.74 -24.01
C ASP A 575 -3.06 8.43 -24.57
N ASP A 576 -3.82 7.65 -23.82
CA ASP A 576 -5.16 7.18 -24.20
C ASP A 576 -6.22 8.28 -24.18
N THR A 577 -5.87 9.49 -23.72
CA THR A 577 -6.74 10.66 -23.74
C THR A 577 -6.69 11.47 -25.04
N LYS A 578 -5.83 11.09 -26.00
CA LYS A 578 -5.64 11.81 -27.27
C LYS A 578 -5.92 10.93 -28.48
N LEU A 579 -6.49 11.52 -29.54
CA LEU A 579 -6.68 10.83 -30.81
C LEU A 579 -5.34 10.71 -31.55
N PRO A 580 -4.98 9.52 -32.07
CA PRO A 580 -3.73 9.33 -32.81
C PRO A 580 -3.66 10.19 -34.06
N VAL A 581 -2.56 10.93 -34.23
CA VAL A 581 -2.28 11.74 -35.43
C VAL A 581 -1.98 10.89 -36.68
N SER A 582 -1.74 9.59 -36.50
CA SER A 582 -1.52 8.61 -37.58
C SER A 582 -2.82 8.02 -38.15
N GLY A 583 -3.99 8.46 -37.65
CA GLY A 583 -5.30 7.92 -38.02
C GLY A 583 -5.76 6.73 -37.17
N GLY A 584 -7.04 6.38 -37.28
CA GLY A 584 -7.68 5.28 -36.55
C GLY A 584 -9.21 5.26 -36.73
N THR A 585 -9.86 4.20 -36.25
CA THR A 585 -11.34 4.09 -36.23
C THR A 585 -11.87 4.52 -34.87
N VAL A 586 -12.69 5.57 -34.83
CA VAL A 586 -13.43 5.97 -33.63
C VAL A 586 -14.80 5.27 -33.65
N THR A 587 -15.01 4.31 -32.76
CA THR A 587 -16.30 3.64 -32.59
C THR A 587 -17.11 4.31 -31.48
N GLY A 588 -18.31 4.79 -31.79
CA GLY A 588 -19.21 5.45 -30.83
C GLY A 588 -19.70 6.81 -31.31
N ARG A 589 -20.48 7.51 -30.46
CA ARG A 589 -20.94 8.88 -30.75
C ARG A 589 -19.80 9.87 -30.44
N THR A 590 -19.27 10.53 -31.47
CA THR A 590 -18.28 11.61 -31.32
C THR A 590 -18.96 12.97 -31.45
N LEU A 591 -18.69 13.88 -30.51
CA LEU A 591 -19.20 15.26 -30.54
C LEU A 591 -18.05 16.20 -30.89
N PHE A 592 -18.14 16.90 -32.03
CA PHE A 592 -17.16 17.90 -32.44
C PHE A 592 -17.68 19.31 -32.12
N ASN A 593 -17.28 19.86 -30.98
CA ASN A 593 -17.82 21.14 -30.46
C ASN A 593 -17.49 22.35 -31.35
N GLN A 594 -16.53 22.23 -32.26
CA GLN A 594 -16.10 23.30 -33.16
C GLN A 594 -16.39 22.99 -34.65
N GLY A 595 -17.22 21.98 -34.94
CA GLY A 595 -17.52 21.52 -36.30
C GLY A 595 -16.48 20.57 -36.88
N ILE A 596 -16.68 20.18 -38.15
CA ILE A 596 -15.80 19.27 -38.90
C ILE A 596 -15.26 20.03 -40.11
N SER A 597 -13.94 20.10 -40.24
CA SER A 597 -13.25 20.46 -41.49
C SER A 597 -12.36 19.29 -41.87
N ILE A 598 -12.58 18.73 -43.06
CA ILE A 598 -11.82 17.59 -43.58
C ILE A 598 -10.49 18.09 -44.13
N ILE A 599 -10.53 19.20 -44.87
CA ILE A 599 -9.34 19.92 -45.30
C ILE A 599 -9.65 21.43 -45.40
N ASN A 600 -8.77 22.24 -44.81
CA ASN A 600 -8.73 23.69 -45.01
C ASN A 600 -7.67 24.01 -46.05
N ILE A 601 -8.05 24.75 -47.09
CA ILE A 601 -7.15 25.08 -48.20
C ILE A 601 -7.01 26.60 -48.28
N ASN A 602 -5.86 27.09 -47.82
CA ASN A 602 -5.50 28.51 -47.78
C ASN A 602 -4.28 28.86 -48.65
N GLY A 603 -3.80 27.92 -49.48
CA GLY A 603 -2.59 28.09 -50.28
C GLY A 603 -2.71 29.20 -51.33
N GLY A 604 -1.66 30.00 -51.51
CA GLY A 604 -1.63 31.07 -52.52
C GLY A 604 -2.44 32.32 -52.15
N ALA A 605 -2.32 32.76 -50.89
CA ALA A 605 -2.92 34.01 -50.42
C ALA A 605 -2.50 35.21 -51.28
N GLY A 606 -3.47 36.03 -51.68
CA GLY A 606 -3.25 37.21 -52.52
C GLY A 606 -3.25 36.93 -54.03
N ILE A 607 -3.43 35.68 -54.46
CA ILE A 607 -3.46 35.30 -55.89
C ILE A 607 -4.88 34.97 -56.31
N ALA A 608 -5.46 35.75 -57.23
CA ALA A 608 -6.75 35.42 -57.84
C ALA A 608 -6.61 34.24 -58.82
N GLY A 609 -7.65 33.41 -58.92
CA GLY A 609 -7.64 32.25 -59.80
C GLY A 609 -8.46 31.08 -59.25
N PHE A 610 -7.89 29.89 -59.32
CA PHE A 610 -8.53 28.64 -58.93
C PHE A 610 -7.66 27.88 -57.93
N MET A 611 -8.29 27.15 -57.03
CA MET A 611 -7.63 26.25 -56.11
C MET A 611 -7.71 24.82 -56.65
N TYR A 612 -6.56 24.17 -56.84
CA TYR A 612 -6.48 22.74 -57.10
C TYR A 612 -6.63 22.00 -55.76
N PHE A 613 -7.81 21.41 -55.53
CA PHE A 613 -8.18 20.93 -54.20
C PHE A 613 -8.15 19.41 -54.05
N ALA A 614 -8.32 18.67 -55.15
CA ALA A 614 -8.32 17.22 -55.11
C ALA A 614 -7.98 16.60 -56.46
N GLN A 615 -7.39 15.42 -56.42
CA GLN A 615 -7.21 14.52 -57.55
C GLN A 615 -7.98 13.23 -57.30
N ILE A 616 -8.79 12.81 -58.27
CA ILE A 616 -9.48 11.53 -58.26
C ILE A 616 -8.74 10.57 -59.19
N LYS A 617 -8.38 9.38 -58.69
CA LYS A 617 -7.87 8.27 -59.50
C LYS A 617 -8.82 7.09 -59.43
N VAL A 618 -9.31 6.65 -60.59
CA VAL A 618 -10.14 5.45 -60.72
C VAL A 618 -9.24 4.26 -61.03
N ASN A 619 -9.31 3.19 -60.21
CA ASN A 619 -8.42 2.03 -60.36
C ASN A 619 -9.12 0.74 -60.82
N SER A 620 -10.44 0.76 -61.01
CA SER A 620 -11.21 -0.42 -61.42
C SER A 620 -12.44 -0.07 -62.26
N SER A 621 -13.02 -1.09 -62.90
CA SER A 621 -14.27 -0.98 -63.66
C SER A 621 -15.46 -0.62 -62.78
N TYR A 622 -16.51 -0.04 -63.40
CA TYR A 622 -17.80 0.23 -62.78
C TYR A 622 -17.77 1.13 -61.53
N GLN A 623 -16.75 1.97 -61.39
CA GLN A 623 -16.69 3.02 -60.36
C GLN A 623 -17.61 4.18 -60.75
N ASN A 624 -18.92 3.96 -60.67
CA ASN A 624 -19.96 4.79 -61.28
C ASN A 624 -20.98 5.37 -60.28
N GLN A 625 -20.68 5.35 -58.98
CA GLN A 625 -21.53 5.98 -57.96
C GLN A 625 -21.09 7.42 -57.68
N PRO A 626 -21.98 8.28 -57.14
CA PRO A 626 -21.66 9.67 -56.85
C PRO A 626 -20.48 9.82 -55.88
N ILE A 627 -19.59 10.77 -56.19
CA ILE A 627 -18.60 11.35 -55.28
C ILE A 627 -19.09 12.76 -54.97
N ILE A 628 -19.20 13.08 -53.68
CA ILE A 628 -19.84 14.30 -53.18
C ILE A 628 -18.84 15.06 -52.31
N PHE A 629 -18.68 16.34 -52.60
CA PHE A 629 -17.91 17.29 -51.79
C PHE A 629 -18.81 18.43 -51.32
N ASP A 630 -18.89 18.65 -50.02
CA ASP A 630 -19.54 19.83 -49.43
C ASP A 630 -18.50 20.87 -49.09
N ILE A 631 -18.68 22.07 -49.62
CA ILE A 631 -17.65 23.08 -49.72
C ILE A 631 -18.16 24.38 -49.14
N HIS A 632 -17.39 24.93 -48.20
CA HIS A 632 -17.56 26.25 -47.64
C HIS A 632 -16.43 27.16 -48.11
N GLN A 633 -16.80 28.35 -48.56
CA GLN A 633 -15.91 29.41 -49.01
C GLN A 633 -16.48 30.73 -48.50
N ARG A 634 -15.69 31.81 -48.46
CA ARG A 634 -16.21 33.12 -48.03
C ARG A 634 -17.45 33.49 -48.84
N GLU A 635 -18.57 33.68 -48.14
CA GLU A 635 -19.90 34.03 -48.68
C GLU A 635 -20.49 33.05 -49.71
N ARG A 636 -19.87 31.87 -49.89
CA ARG A 636 -20.29 30.86 -50.87
C ARG A 636 -20.32 29.49 -50.23
N PHE A 637 -21.39 28.76 -50.51
CA PHE A 637 -21.58 27.40 -50.03
C PHE A 637 -22.18 26.57 -51.15
N GLY A 638 -21.77 25.31 -51.22
CA GLY A 638 -22.28 24.43 -52.24
C GLY A 638 -21.74 23.02 -52.17
N THR A 639 -22.44 22.16 -52.89
CA THR A 639 -22.13 20.74 -52.99
C THR A 639 -21.76 20.42 -54.44
N ILE A 640 -20.64 19.75 -54.64
CA ILE A 640 -20.19 19.26 -55.95
C ILE A 640 -20.41 17.75 -56.00
N ILE A 641 -21.13 17.30 -57.03
CA ILE A 641 -21.53 15.90 -57.23
C ILE A 641 -20.94 15.42 -58.55
N ILE A 642 -20.06 14.44 -58.50
CA ILE A 642 -19.38 13.87 -59.66
C ILE A 642 -19.81 12.41 -59.84
N LYS A 643 -20.07 12.01 -61.07
CA LYS A 643 -20.35 10.61 -61.40
C LYS A 643 -19.67 10.23 -62.72
N PHE A 644 -18.97 9.09 -62.72
CA PHE A 644 -18.45 8.48 -63.94
C PHE A 644 -19.47 7.56 -64.60
N ASN A 645 -19.35 7.34 -65.91
CA ASN A 645 -20.22 6.42 -66.64
C ASN A 645 -19.98 4.97 -66.21
N SER A 646 -21.05 4.16 -66.26
CA SER A 646 -20.97 2.73 -65.98
C SER A 646 -20.26 2.01 -67.12
N GLN A 647 -18.94 1.81 -67.00
CA GLN A 647 -18.12 1.23 -68.05
C GLN A 647 -17.21 0.12 -67.50
N ASN A 648 -17.00 -0.92 -68.32
CA ASN A 648 -16.08 -2.01 -68.01
C ASN A 648 -14.62 -1.62 -68.31
N THR A 649 -14.15 -0.56 -67.67
CA THR A 649 -12.78 -0.07 -67.79
C THR A 649 -12.40 0.69 -66.52
N SER A 650 -11.12 0.64 -66.15
CA SER A 650 -10.56 1.47 -65.09
C SER A 650 -10.39 2.93 -65.51
N ASP A 651 -10.61 3.28 -66.79
CA ASP A 651 -10.59 4.66 -67.30
C ASP A 651 -11.99 5.10 -67.80
N PRO A 652 -13.00 5.18 -66.90
CA PRO A 652 -14.33 5.56 -67.32
C PRO A 652 -14.38 7.04 -67.74
N THR A 653 -15.21 7.31 -68.73
CA THR A 653 -15.60 8.68 -69.12
C THR A 653 -16.44 9.34 -68.03
N LEU A 654 -16.33 10.67 -67.91
CA LEU A 654 -17.17 11.44 -67.01
C LEU A 654 -18.64 11.34 -67.45
N GLY A 655 -19.51 10.97 -66.53
CA GLY A 655 -20.96 11.02 -66.75
C GLY A 655 -21.47 12.44 -66.56
N TYR A 656 -21.23 13.01 -65.38
CA TYR A 656 -21.53 14.42 -65.10
C TYR A 656 -20.69 14.97 -63.94
N ILE A 657 -20.59 16.29 -63.89
CA ILE A 657 -20.22 17.07 -62.72
C ILE A 657 -21.33 18.11 -62.48
N ASN A 658 -22.00 18.01 -61.35
CA ASN A 658 -23.10 18.89 -60.99
C ASN A 658 -22.76 19.71 -59.73
N LYS A 659 -23.32 20.92 -59.63
CA LYS A 659 -23.23 21.79 -58.46
C LYS A 659 -24.62 22.12 -57.90
N ILE A 660 -24.67 22.21 -56.58
CA ILE A 660 -25.76 22.81 -55.81
C ILE A 660 -25.17 23.99 -55.05
N GLY A 661 -25.85 25.13 -55.03
CA GLY A 661 -25.35 26.34 -54.38
C GLY A 661 -24.44 27.19 -55.28
N SER A 662 -23.64 28.06 -54.67
CA SER A 662 -22.91 29.13 -55.37
C SER A 662 -21.44 28.81 -55.68
N ILE A 663 -20.96 27.61 -55.35
CA ILE A 663 -19.58 27.17 -55.62
C ILE A 663 -19.38 26.85 -57.10
N ASN A 664 -18.38 27.44 -57.72
CA ASN A 664 -17.97 27.11 -59.10
C ASN A 664 -16.80 26.14 -59.05
N ALA A 665 -17.03 24.93 -59.57
CA ALA A 665 -16.04 23.87 -59.62
C ALA A 665 -15.82 23.39 -61.06
N TYR A 666 -14.62 22.88 -61.30
CA TYR A 666 -14.16 22.43 -62.61
C TYR A 666 -13.44 21.10 -62.45
N ILE A 667 -13.58 20.23 -63.43
CA ILE A 667 -12.88 18.95 -63.49
C ILE A 667 -12.10 18.85 -64.80
N TYR A 668 -10.89 18.33 -64.72
CA TYR A 668 -10.00 18.15 -65.86
C TYR A 668 -9.41 16.75 -65.84
N LYS A 669 -9.42 16.04 -66.98
CA LYS A 669 -8.77 14.74 -67.10
C LYS A 669 -7.27 14.93 -67.35
N SER A 670 -6.46 14.81 -66.32
CA SER A 670 -5.01 15.06 -66.41
C SER A 670 -4.19 13.89 -66.93
N SER A 671 -4.68 12.67 -66.75
CA SER A 671 -4.10 11.46 -67.35
C SER A 671 -5.14 10.33 -67.40
N THR A 672 -4.79 9.18 -67.97
CA THR A 672 -5.64 7.97 -67.96
C THR A 672 -6.11 7.68 -66.54
N SER A 673 -7.43 7.61 -66.36
CA SER A 673 -8.13 7.37 -65.09
C SER A 673 -7.94 8.42 -64.00
N THR A 674 -7.29 9.55 -64.28
CA THR A 674 -6.96 10.59 -63.30
C THR A 674 -7.67 11.89 -63.65
N TRP A 675 -8.34 12.47 -62.66
CA TRP A 675 -9.16 13.66 -62.82
C TRP A 675 -8.82 14.67 -61.72
N ASP A 676 -8.38 15.85 -62.13
CA ASP A 676 -8.04 16.96 -61.24
C ASP A 676 -9.24 17.88 -61.05
N LEU A 677 -9.44 18.34 -59.82
CA LEU A 677 -10.57 19.15 -59.41
C LEU A 677 -10.15 20.52 -58.93
N TYR A 678 -10.83 21.54 -59.44
CA TYR A 678 -10.55 22.94 -59.19
C TYR A 678 -11.78 23.67 -58.69
N ILE A 679 -11.60 24.63 -57.79
CA ILE A 679 -12.65 25.55 -57.33
C ILE A 679 -12.21 26.97 -57.64
N GLN A 680 -13.11 27.78 -58.17
CA GLN A 680 -12.83 29.21 -58.37
C GLN A 680 -12.74 29.93 -57.02
N LYS A 681 -11.61 30.60 -56.78
CA LYS A 681 -11.46 31.47 -55.61
C LYS A 681 -12.42 32.66 -55.73
N SER A 682 -13.03 33.08 -54.63
CA SER A 682 -13.93 34.26 -54.61
C SER A 682 -13.14 35.56 -54.79
N GLU A 683 -11.90 35.57 -54.31
CA GLU A 683 -10.94 36.67 -54.40
C GLU A 683 -9.50 36.16 -54.19
N GLY A 684 -8.50 37.05 -54.22
CA GLY A 684 -7.10 36.65 -54.01
C GLY A 684 -6.82 36.08 -52.61
N TYR A 685 -7.45 36.64 -51.57
CA TYR A 685 -7.34 36.17 -50.19
C TYR A 685 -8.56 35.34 -49.80
N ASP A 686 -8.55 34.08 -50.19
CA ASP A 686 -9.69 33.19 -50.02
C ASP A 686 -9.28 31.84 -49.43
N SER A 687 -10.12 31.32 -48.53
CA SER A 687 -9.97 30.05 -47.83
C SER A 687 -11.13 29.15 -48.23
N ILE A 688 -10.80 27.95 -48.71
CA ILE A 688 -11.78 26.96 -49.16
C ILE A 688 -11.70 25.78 -48.21
N ASP A 689 -12.81 25.51 -47.53
CA ASP A 689 -12.97 24.42 -46.59
C ASP A 689 -13.82 23.32 -47.21
N ILE A 690 -13.30 22.10 -47.23
CA ILE A 690 -14.09 20.91 -47.52
C ILE A 690 -14.60 20.38 -46.18
N VAL A 691 -15.90 20.51 -45.96
CA VAL A 691 -16.56 20.17 -44.68
C VAL A 691 -17.29 18.84 -44.75
N GLY A 692 -17.54 18.34 -45.96
CA GLY A 692 -18.13 17.03 -46.21
C GLY A 692 -17.48 16.36 -47.41
N PHE A 693 -17.21 15.06 -47.28
CA PHE A 693 -16.74 14.22 -48.37
C PHE A 693 -17.38 12.85 -48.24
N SER A 694 -18.01 12.39 -49.32
CA SER A 694 -18.51 11.03 -49.41
C SER A 694 -18.36 10.47 -50.82
N LYS A 695 -18.27 9.15 -50.90
CA LYS A 695 -18.34 8.39 -52.15
C LYS A 695 -19.24 7.19 -51.89
N GLY A 696 -20.00 6.77 -52.89
CA GLY A 696 -20.84 5.58 -52.74
C GLY A 696 -20.03 4.33 -52.36
N ASP A 697 -20.65 3.38 -51.65
CA ASP A 697 -19.98 2.18 -51.11
C ASP A 697 -19.23 1.36 -52.16
N TYR A 698 -19.71 1.38 -53.41
CA TYR A 698 -19.09 0.65 -54.52
C TYR A 698 -17.92 1.41 -55.18
N MET A 699 -17.56 2.60 -54.68
CA MET A 699 -16.39 3.40 -55.10
C MET A 699 -15.10 3.02 -54.32
N ASN A 700 -14.98 1.77 -53.88
CA ASN A 700 -13.88 1.31 -53.02
C ASN A 700 -12.51 1.35 -53.72
N SER A 701 -12.48 1.28 -55.05
CA SER A 701 -11.27 1.27 -55.88
C SER A 701 -10.99 2.64 -56.52
N THR A 702 -11.56 3.71 -55.95
CA THR A 702 -11.31 5.10 -56.34
C THR A 702 -10.61 5.83 -55.19
N SER A 703 -9.43 6.40 -55.45
CA SER A 703 -8.68 7.19 -54.48
C SER A 703 -8.84 8.68 -54.72
N VAL A 704 -8.93 9.46 -53.64
CA VAL A 704 -8.95 10.92 -53.68
C VAL A 704 -7.72 11.42 -52.93
N THR A 705 -6.86 12.14 -53.63
CA THR A 705 -5.66 12.75 -53.06
C THR A 705 -5.92 14.24 -52.93
N TRP A 706 -5.82 14.77 -51.71
CA TRP A 706 -6.04 16.19 -51.44
C TRP A 706 -4.87 17.04 -51.92
N GLN A 707 -5.19 18.24 -52.41
CA GLN A 707 -4.24 19.19 -52.98
C GLN A 707 -4.51 20.58 -52.40
N SER A 708 -3.50 21.45 -52.41
CA SER A 708 -3.60 22.78 -51.78
C SER A 708 -2.90 23.90 -52.57
N SER A 709 -2.73 23.72 -53.88
CA SER A 709 -2.03 24.69 -54.73
C SER A 709 -3.00 25.62 -55.47
N THR A 710 -2.60 26.90 -55.61
CA THR A 710 -3.35 27.89 -56.41
C THR A 710 -2.81 27.93 -57.83
N VAL A 711 -3.72 28.00 -58.81
CA VAL A 711 -3.43 28.21 -60.23
C VAL A 711 -4.15 29.45 -60.75
N THR A 712 -3.51 30.24 -61.62
CA THR A 712 -4.09 31.48 -62.17
C THR A 712 -4.98 31.26 -63.41
N SER A 713 -4.91 30.07 -64.01
CA SER A 713 -5.76 29.65 -65.14
C SER A 713 -6.05 28.16 -65.09
N LEU A 714 -7.16 27.73 -65.69
CA LEU A 714 -7.55 26.32 -65.78
C LEU A 714 -6.86 25.63 -66.99
N PRO A 715 -6.56 24.32 -66.90
CA PRO A 715 -6.07 23.54 -68.03
C PRO A 715 -7.06 23.51 -69.21
N SER A 716 -6.55 23.49 -70.44
CA SER A 716 -7.40 23.37 -71.64
C SER A 716 -8.17 22.03 -71.65
N GLY A 717 -9.48 22.09 -71.95
CA GLY A 717 -10.36 20.91 -71.91
C GLY A 717 -10.98 20.61 -70.55
N TYR A 718 -10.96 21.57 -69.62
CA TYR A 718 -11.74 21.48 -68.39
C TYR A 718 -13.25 21.40 -68.67
N ILE A 719 -13.98 20.80 -67.74
CA ILE A 719 -15.44 20.74 -67.74
C ILE A 719 -15.94 21.50 -66.50
N GLU A 720 -16.79 22.50 -66.69
CA GLU A 720 -17.41 23.25 -65.59
C GLU A 720 -18.61 22.48 -65.00
N ALA A 721 -18.76 22.54 -63.67
CA ALA A 721 -19.90 21.98 -62.97
C ALA A 721 -21.22 22.66 -63.36
N THR A 722 -22.17 21.86 -63.85
CA THR A 722 -23.52 22.33 -64.22
C THR A 722 -24.46 22.35 -63.02
N ILE A 723 -25.46 23.23 -63.00
CA ILE A 723 -26.43 23.26 -61.90
C ILE A 723 -27.22 21.94 -61.87
N ALA A 724 -27.29 21.29 -60.71
CA ALA A 724 -28.14 20.12 -60.53
C ALA A 724 -29.62 20.54 -60.67
N THR A 725 -30.33 19.98 -61.66
CA THR A 725 -31.77 20.22 -61.85
C THR A 725 -32.60 19.19 -61.08
N ILE A 726 -33.68 19.63 -60.44
CA ILE A 726 -34.66 18.73 -59.82
C ILE A 726 -35.68 18.32 -60.89
N ASP A 727 -35.82 17.02 -61.17
CA ASP A 727 -36.93 16.49 -61.97
C ASP A 727 -38.19 16.41 -61.09
N ILE A 728 -38.97 17.49 -61.05
CA ILE A 728 -40.31 17.46 -60.47
C ILE A 728 -41.26 16.89 -61.52
N ILE A 729 -41.68 15.64 -61.35
CA ILE A 729 -42.83 15.09 -62.06
C ILE A 729 -44.08 15.72 -61.43
N SER A 730 -44.66 16.74 -62.07
CA SER A 730 -45.97 17.25 -61.69
C SER A 730 -47.05 16.63 -62.58
N THR A 731 -47.89 15.78 -61.99
CA THR A 731 -49.17 15.37 -62.59
C THR A 731 -50.13 16.53 -62.34
N ARG A 732 -50.50 17.29 -63.37
CA ARG A 732 -51.44 18.41 -63.23
C ARG A 732 -52.85 17.84 -63.00
N ALA A 733 -53.46 18.17 -61.87
CA ALA A 733 -54.91 18.06 -61.72
C ALA A 733 -55.54 19.23 -62.49
N ASN A 734 -56.42 18.95 -63.44
CA ASN A 734 -57.09 19.99 -64.23
C ASN A 734 -58.30 20.60 -63.49
N GLN A 735 -58.67 20.03 -62.34
CA GLN A 735 -59.79 20.42 -61.48
C GLN A 735 -59.40 20.27 -59.99
N ASP A 736 -59.95 21.10 -59.11
CA ASP A 736 -59.82 20.94 -57.66
C ASP A 736 -60.70 19.80 -57.13
N SER A 737 -60.64 19.53 -55.82
CA SER A 737 -61.42 18.48 -55.14
C SER A 737 -62.95 18.67 -55.24
N ASP A 738 -63.40 19.85 -55.67
CA ASP A 738 -64.81 20.19 -55.86
C ASP A 738 -65.21 20.24 -57.35
N GLY A 739 -64.30 19.81 -58.25
CA GLY A 739 -64.54 19.70 -59.70
C GLY A 739 -64.43 21.01 -60.48
N LYS A 740 -63.95 22.11 -59.86
CA LYS A 740 -63.79 23.39 -60.57
C LYS A 740 -62.43 23.49 -61.27
N PRO A 741 -62.37 24.05 -62.50
CA PRO A 741 -61.11 24.23 -63.21
C PRO A 741 -60.15 25.13 -62.43
N ILE A 742 -58.95 24.63 -62.14
CA ILE A 742 -57.91 25.39 -61.45
C ILE A 742 -57.25 26.33 -62.47
N ASN A 743 -57.58 27.61 -62.40
CA ASN A 743 -57.04 28.62 -63.31
C ASN A 743 -56.03 29.53 -62.60
N THR A 744 -54.91 28.96 -62.15
CA THR A 744 -53.73 29.74 -61.74
C THR A 744 -52.42 29.03 -62.12
N THR A 745 -51.54 29.81 -62.73
CA THR A 745 -50.25 29.46 -63.32
C THR A 745 -49.25 28.95 -62.28
N TYR A 746 -48.71 27.74 -62.44
CA TYR A 746 -47.56 27.27 -61.65
C TYR A 746 -46.39 26.83 -62.54
N VAL A 747 -45.25 27.46 -62.25
CA VAL A 747 -43.86 27.01 -62.32
C VAL A 747 -43.42 26.30 -63.61
N LYS A 748 -42.50 26.94 -64.34
CA LYS A 748 -41.84 26.40 -65.52
C LYS A 748 -41.26 25.00 -65.23
N LYS A 749 -41.57 24.04 -66.10
CA LYS A 749 -40.86 22.76 -66.23
C LYS A 749 -39.36 23.07 -66.37
N LYS A 750 -38.52 22.52 -65.47
CA LYS A 750 -37.10 22.86 -65.21
C LYS A 750 -36.86 24.05 -64.25
N CYS A 751 -37.50 24.04 -63.08
CA CYS A 751 -37.18 24.99 -62.00
C CYS A 751 -35.78 24.65 -61.42
N THR A 752 -34.87 25.62 -61.34
CA THR A 752 -33.55 25.46 -60.72
C THR A 752 -33.63 25.72 -59.21
N TRP A 753 -32.65 25.25 -58.43
CA TRP A 753 -32.60 25.55 -56.99
C TRP A 753 -32.47 27.06 -56.71
N ASN A 754 -31.88 27.82 -57.64
CA ASN A 754 -31.81 29.28 -57.55
C ASN A 754 -33.17 29.94 -57.79
N ASP A 755 -34.06 29.35 -58.61
CA ASP A 755 -35.41 29.87 -58.86
C ASP A 755 -36.34 29.73 -57.64
N LEU A 756 -36.00 28.86 -56.67
CA LEU A 756 -36.70 28.70 -55.39
C LEU A 756 -36.18 29.65 -54.30
N LYS A 757 -35.08 30.37 -54.55
CA LYS A 757 -34.41 31.21 -53.53
C LYS A 757 -34.97 32.64 -53.47
N GLY A 758 -36.29 32.76 -53.63
CA GLY A 758 -37.07 33.99 -53.59
C GLY A 758 -38.54 33.79 -53.26
N VAL A 759 -38.90 32.64 -52.67
CA VAL A 759 -40.21 32.37 -52.05
C VAL A 759 -40.04 32.28 -50.55
#